data_AF-A0A0G2EUA7-F1
#
_entry.id   AF-A0A0G2EUA7-F1
#
_cell.length_a   1.000
_cell.length_b   1.000
_cell.length_c   1.000
_cell.angle_alpha   90.00
_cell.angle_beta   90.00
_cell.angle_gamma   90.00
#
_symmetry.space_group_name_H-M   'P 1'
#
loop_
_entity.id
_entity.type
_entity.pdbx_description
1 polymer ?
#
loop_
_entity_poly.entity_id
_entity_poly.type
_entity_poly.pdbx_seq_one_letter_code
_entity_poly.pdbx_strand_id
1 'polypeptide(L)'
;MMYRDLPCLPYFSSVVKNVASPNIEVKKLVYIYLLHHAESEPDLALLSINTIQKSLTDQNPQVRAMALRTMSGIRVPVISQIVSLAIKRGCGDMSPHVRKAAALAIPKCYRLDPNTLPQLLECVSTLLGDKQYFVVGPAVSAFLEICPDRYDLIHKHFRSLVKKLVDMEEWSQIVTMRLLLNYSRKGFPLRTAKVTRTVKRGFYEDEEDQTEENGEAVRVLDADLELFLKACKPLLQSRNGAVIVSAARCFLYLGTPEYLESAVGPLVALLRSPPDMQYVALYDIVAVSLTIPASFTRYLSHFLIRSTDSAVIWRLKLEILTIIFPHCGLHGKGLILNELEHFSHSADFELVRESVRAIGRCAQTDSKTSAKCFQILLKQVTGSQDHLVSEALTVIRHLIQQNPLLHKGTIITLAKSLDATVSPEARATIIWLVGEYASVDPENNIAADVLRILAKGFVDESETAKQQIVLLAAKVYLHFLQSKHEAQGDEQESSEVHKEAISSPETNSSPITALYNYILLLTRYDTSYDLRDRARMYKSLLSVPSSTQLASLLLLAPKPVPHQPSPSESRRGLLLGSSSLVIGPVEAGFKGLPGYEDLPDWVEEGEEPDPALREEHVKPEYGEKKVASASARLDETLREQGREAQAKPGKAKTLDDWLAEEEEITEEEVTETEEEEEGDDDDSEVEYEEIEVSTDEESDDERAERQQLV
;
A
#
# COMPACT_ATOMS: atom_id res chain seq x y z
N MET A 1 -21.61 34.89 19.91
CA MET A 1 -20.67 35.84 19.27
C MET A 1 -19.50 35.09 18.63
N MET A 2 -18.79 34.23 19.39
CA MET A 2 -17.71 33.39 18.85
C MET A 2 -18.11 32.53 17.64
N TYR A 3 -19.24 31.81 17.67
CA TYR A 3 -19.75 31.04 16.52
C TYR A 3 -20.18 31.88 15.30
N ARG A 4 -20.24 33.20 15.42
CA ARG A 4 -20.61 34.13 14.34
C ARG A 4 -19.43 35.04 13.96
N ASP A 5 -18.22 34.71 14.41
CA ASP A 5 -16.98 35.48 14.20
C ASP A 5 -17.11 36.96 14.57
N LEU A 6 -17.92 37.27 15.58
CA LEU A 6 -18.06 38.64 16.11
C LEU A 6 -16.91 38.94 17.09
N PRO A 7 -16.45 40.20 17.20
CA PRO A 7 -15.32 40.56 18.08
C PRO A 7 -15.69 40.34 19.55
N CYS A 8 -15.10 39.31 20.16
CA CYS A 8 -15.32 38.93 21.55
C CYS A 8 -14.15 39.31 22.48
N LEU A 9 -13.02 39.74 21.93
CA LEU A 9 -11.80 40.10 22.68
C LEU A 9 -12.01 41.18 23.76
N PRO A 10 -12.86 42.23 23.57
CA PRO A 10 -13.08 43.23 24.61
C PRO A 10 -13.64 42.67 25.92
N TYR A 11 -14.25 41.49 25.88
CA TYR A 11 -14.81 40.83 27.06
C TYR A 11 -13.84 39.87 27.76
N PHE A 12 -12.59 39.78 27.28
CA PHE A 12 -11.63 38.76 27.73
C PHE A 12 -11.43 38.78 29.25
N SER A 13 -11.12 39.93 29.83
CA SER A 13 -10.93 40.08 31.27
C SER A 13 -12.18 39.71 32.08
N SER A 14 -13.38 40.00 31.56
CA SER A 14 -14.65 39.72 32.23
C SER A 14 -14.97 38.23 32.22
N VAL A 15 -14.64 37.53 31.13
CA VAL A 15 -14.82 36.09 31.00
C VAL A 15 -13.79 35.33 31.84
N VAL A 16 -12.52 35.76 31.85
CA VAL A 16 -11.42 35.13 32.63
C VAL A 16 -11.71 35.11 34.13
N LYS A 17 -12.39 36.13 34.67
CA LYS A 17 -12.81 36.15 36.09
C LYS A 17 -13.69 34.96 36.47
N ASN A 18 -14.41 34.37 35.51
CA ASN A 18 -15.31 33.24 35.74
C ASN A 18 -14.61 31.86 35.73
N VAL A 19 -13.28 31.80 35.53
CA VAL A 19 -12.49 30.56 35.58
C VAL A 19 -12.64 29.83 36.92
N ALA A 20 -12.79 30.58 38.01
CA ALA A 20 -12.94 30.05 39.37
C ALA A 20 -14.39 29.63 39.72
N SER A 21 -15.35 29.76 38.80
CA SER A 21 -16.76 29.45 39.07
C SER A 21 -16.95 27.98 39.47
N PRO A 22 -17.76 27.64 40.49
CA PRO A 22 -17.99 26.24 40.88
C PRO A 22 -18.84 25.47 39.86
N ASN A 23 -19.57 26.16 38.98
CA ASN A 23 -20.41 25.51 37.97
C ASN A 23 -19.57 24.99 36.80
N ILE A 24 -19.62 23.68 36.57
CA ILE A 24 -18.87 23.00 35.51
C ILE A 24 -19.23 23.51 34.09
N GLU A 25 -20.49 23.87 33.83
CA GLU A 25 -20.93 24.38 32.53
C GLU A 25 -20.34 25.77 32.25
N VAL A 26 -20.27 26.62 33.28
CA VAL A 26 -19.61 27.92 33.18
C VAL A 26 -18.11 27.73 32.95
N LYS A 27 -17.46 26.82 33.69
CA LYS A 27 -16.03 26.49 33.48
C LYS A 27 -15.77 26.02 32.04
N LYS A 28 -16.61 25.13 31.48
CA LYS A 28 -16.49 24.64 30.10
C LYS A 28 -16.50 25.79 29.09
N LEU A 29 -17.47 26.70 29.20
CA LEU A 29 -17.59 27.85 28.28
C LEU A 29 -16.39 28.79 28.40
N VAL A 30 -15.95 29.07 29.63
CA VAL A 30 -14.77 29.91 29.88
C VAL A 30 -13.50 29.26 29.32
N TYR A 31 -13.33 27.96 29.48
CA TYR A 31 -12.17 27.24 28.94
C TYR A 31 -12.15 27.21 27.41
N ILE A 32 -13.29 27.00 26.75
CA ILE A 32 -13.39 27.09 25.29
C ILE A 32 -13.01 28.50 24.81
N TYR A 33 -13.50 29.53 25.52
CA TYR A 33 -13.16 30.92 25.21
C TYR A 33 -11.67 31.21 25.38
N LEU A 34 -11.06 30.72 26.46
CA LEU A 34 -9.61 30.82 26.69
C LEU A 34 -8.81 30.13 25.58
N LEU A 35 -9.17 28.92 25.18
CA LEU A 35 -8.47 28.20 24.11
C LEU A 35 -8.46 28.94 22.76
N HIS A 36 -9.51 29.71 22.48
CA HIS A 36 -9.62 30.46 21.23
C HIS A 36 -8.86 31.80 21.25
N HIS A 37 -8.83 32.49 22.40
CA HIS A 37 -8.30 33.86 22.49
C HIS A 37 -6.99 34.01 23.29
N ALA A 38 -6.48 32.95 23.93
CA ALA A 38 -5.26 33.04 24.73
C ALA A 38 -4.00 33.41 23.91
N GLU A 39 -3.97 33.13 22.61
CA GLU A 39 -2.89 33.56 21.72
C GLU A 39 -2.89 35.06 21.47
N SER A 40 -4.07 35.70 21.49
CA SER A 40 -4.21 37.14 21.24
C SER A 40 -3.83 37.98 22.47
N GLU A 41 -4.11 37.49 23.68
CA GLU A 41 -3.88 38.19 24.95
C GLU A 41 -3.15 37.28 25.95
N PRO A 42 -1.86 36.96 25.72
CA PRO A 42 -1.13 35.98 26.52
C PRO A 42 -0.97 36.40 27.98
N ASP A 43 -0.72 37.69 28.26
CA ASP A 43 -0.47 38.20 29.62
C ASP A 43 -1.70 38.04 30.53
N LEU A 44 -2.89 38.34 30.01
CA LEU A 44 -4.14 38.14 30.74
C LEU A 44 -4.50 36.64 30.87
N ALA A 45 -4.10 35.81 29.91
CA ALA A 45 -4.28 34.37 30.00
C ALA A 45 -3.44 33.76 31.14
N LEU A 46 -2.23 34.28 31.40
CA LEU A 46 -1.37 33.79 32.50
C LEU A 46 -2.06 33.88 33.87
N LEU A 47 -2.90 34.89 34.10
CA LEU A 47 -3.66 35.06 35.34
C LEU A 47 -4.61 33.89 35.62
N SER A 48 -5.09 33.23 34.56
CA SER A 48 -6.01 32.09 34.66
C SER A 48 -5.31 30.77 35.01
N ILE A 49 -4.00 30.65 34.74
CA ILE A 49 -3.25 29.39 34.83
C ILE A 49 -3.22 28.86 36.26
N ASN A 50 -2.94 29.71 37.23
CA ASN A 50 -2.92 29.31 38.65
C ASN A 50 -4.27 28.73 39.09
N THR A 51 -5.37 29.26 38.55
CA THR A 51 -6.73 28.77 38.86
C THR A 51 -7.03 27.46 38.14
N ILE A 52 -6.57 27.29 36.89
CA ILE A 52 -6.66 26.03 36.15
C ILE A 52 -5.82 24.94 36.82
N GLN A 53 -4.62 25.28 37.32
CA GLN A 53 -3.74 24.37 38.06
C GLN A 53 -4.40 23.87 39.34
N LYS A 54 -5.09 24.72 40.09
CA LYS A 54 -5.91 24.30 41.24
C LYS A 54 -7.04 23.33 40.83
N SER A 55 -7.60 23.50 39.63
CA SER A 55 -8.64 22.60 39.12
C SER A 55 -8.13 21.20 38.77
N LEU A 56 -6.80 20.98 38.66
CA LEU A 56 -6.20 19.66 38.50
C LEU A 56 -6.29 18.80 39.78
N THR A 57 -6.63 19.39 40.92
CA THR A 57 -6.75 18.68 42.20
C THR A 57 -8.21 18.59 42.67
N ASP A 58 -9.16 18.91 41.78
CA ASP A 58 -10.59 18.84 42.07
C ASP A 58 -11.02 17.38 42.32
N GLN A 59 -12.04 17.18 43.15
CA GLN A 59 -12.57 15.84 43.44
C GLN A 59 -13.17 15.19 42.19
N ASN A 60 -13.77 15.99 41.30
CA ASN A 60 -14.39 15.50 40.09
C ASN A 60 -13.36 15.23 38.99
N PRO A 61 -13.19 13.97 38.53
CA PRO A 61 -12.22 13.63 37.49
C PRO A 61 -12.51 14.32 36.14
N GLN A 62 -13.76 14.68 35.85
CA GLN A 62 -14.11 15.42 34.64
C GLN A 62 -13.53 16.84 34.66
N VAL A 63 -13.53 17.49 35.84
CA VAL A 63 -12.94 18.81 36.03
C VAL A 63 -11.42 18.73 35.89
N ARG A 64 -10.78 17.71 36.50
CA ARG A 64 -9.34 17.47 36.36
C ARG A 64 -8.92 17.22 34.90
N ALA A 65 -9.61 16.33 34.19
CA ALA A 65 -9.33 16.01 32.80
C ALA A 65 -9.53 17.22 31.87
N MET A 66 -10.60 17.98 32.11
CA MET A 66 -10.89 19.20 31.35
C MET A 66 -9.83 20.28 31.62
N ALA A 67 -9.44 20.50 32.88
CA ALA A 67 -8.37 21.45 33.24
C ALA A 67 -7.04 21.09 32.54
N LEU A 68 -6.67 19.81 32.51
CA LEU A 68 -5.46 19.34 31.82
C LEU A 68 -5.53 19.54 30.30
N ARG A 69 -6.68 19.28 29.68
CA ARG A 69 -6.93 19.53 28.24
C ARG A 69 -6.87 21.01 27.89
N THR A 70 -7.37 21.88 28.76
CA THR A 70 -7.34 23.33 28.57
C THR A 70 -5.93 23.86 28.75
N MET A 71 -5.24 23.47 29.82
CA MET A 71 -3.88 23.94 30.11
C MET A 71 -2.90 23.56 28.99
N SER A 72 -2.95 22.32 28.51
CA SER A 72 -2.14 21.87 27.37
C SER A 72 -2.59 22.44 26.02
N GLY A 73 -3.78 23.02 25.92
CA GLY A 73 -4.29 23.64 24.70
C GLY A 73 -3.99 25.13 24.59
N ILE A 74 -3.61 25.79 25.69
CA ILE A 74 -3.18 27.20 25.68
C ILE A 74 -1.80 27.27 25.03
N ARG A 75 -1.68 27.97 23.90
CA ARG A 75 -0.44 28.06 23.12
C ARG A 75 0.49 29.17 23.58
N VAL A 76 0.82 29.19 24.88
CA VAL A 76 1.74 30.17 25.49
C VAL A 76 3.00 29.44 25.97
N PRO A 77 4.17 29.59 25.31
CA PRO A 77 5.35 28.77 25.59
C PRO A 77 5.87 28.83 27.04
N VAL A 78 5.68 29.96 27.73
CA VAL A 78 6.13 30.19 29.12
C VAL A 78 5.59 29.13 30.11
N ILE A 79 4.50 28.45 29.76
CA ILE A 79 3.76 27.54 30.64
C ILE A 79 4.19 26.08 30.44
N SER A 80 5.12 25.79 29.52
CA SER A 80 5.49 24.42 29.10
C SER A 80 5.88 23.52 30.27
N GLN A 81 6.67 24.04 31.22
CA GLN A 81 7.10 23.31 32.41
C GLN A 81 5.94 23.01 33.37
N ILE A 82 5.00 23.95 33.52
CA ILE A 82 3.79 23.76 34.34
C ILE A 82 2.92 22.67 33.72
N VAL A 83 2.78 22.68 32.39
CA VAL A 83 2.04 21.65 31.64
C VAL A 83 2.73 20.29 31.77
N SER A 84 4.06 20.21 31.64
CA SER A 84 4.82 18.97 31.82
C SER A 84 4.59 18.35 33.21
N LEU A 85 4.65 19.17 34.27
CA LEU A 85 4.38 18.72 35.64
C LEU A 85 2.92 18.28 35.82
N ALA A 86 1.97 19.00 35.22
CA ALA A 86 0.56 18.64 35.23
C ALA A 86 0.30 17.30 34.53
N ILE A 87 1.00 17.02 33.42
CA ILE A 87 0.96 15.74 32.71
C ILE A 87 1.53 14.63 33.60
N LYS A 88 2.72 14.83 34.20
CA LYS A 88 3.34 13.84 35.09
C LYS A 88 2.39 13.45 36.23
N ARG A 89 1.71 14.43 36.83
CA ARG A 89 0.66 14.18 37.82
C ARG A 89 -0.55 13.45 37.23
N GLY A 90 -1.00 13.86 36.04
CA GLY A 90 -2.14 13.26 35.35
C GLY A 90 -1.91 11.80 34.95
N CYS A 91 -0.67 11.39 34.68
CA CYS A 91 -0.30 9.99 34.40
C CYS A 91 -0.54 9.07 35.60
N GLY A 92 -0.37 9.57 36.82
CA GLY A 92 -0.60 8.83 38.06
C GLY A 92 -2.01 8.98 38.64
N ASP A 93 -2.96 9.60 37.93
CA ASP A 93 -4.32 9.80 38.46
C ASP A 93 -5.07 8.46 38.56
N MET A 94 -5.83 8.29 39.65
CA MET A 94 -6.68 7.10 39.84
C MET A 94 -7.72 6.96 38.72
N SER A 95 -8.21 8.09 38.22
CA SER A 95 -9.26 8.09 37.21
C SER A 95 -8.72 7.80 35.81
N PRO A 96 -9.30 6.79 35.14
CA PRO A 96 -8.99 6.49 33.75
C PRO A 96 -9.03 7.72 32.82
N HIS A 97 -10.10 8.51 32.89
CA HIS A 97 -10.33 9.64 31.99
C HIS A 97 -9.26 10.73 32.07
N VAL A 98 -8.67 10.93 33.25
CA VAL A 98 -7.60 11.92 33.45
C VAL A 98 -6.30 11.41 32.83
N ARG A 99 -5.97 10.11 32.96
CA ARG A 99 -4.80 9.51 32.30
C ARG A 99 -4.90 9.55 30.77
N LYS A 100 -6.10 9.33 30.21
CA LYS A 100 -6.36 9.57 28.76
C LYS A 100 -6.15 11.04 28.38
N ALA A 101 -6.62 11.98 29.20
CA ALA A 101 -6.39 13.41 28.95
C ALA A 101 -4.90 13.77 29.04
N ALA A 102 -4.15 13.14 29.95
CA ALA A 102 -2.70 13.29 30.06
C ALA A 102 -2.01 12.79 28.79
N ALA A 103 -2.33 11.58 28.32
CA ALA A 103 -1.79 11.04 27.08
C ALA A 103 -1.99 12.00 25.87
N LEU A 104 -3.20 12.54 25.70
CA LEU A 104 -3.52 13.50 24.62
C LEU A 104 -2.86 14.88 24.80
N ALA A 105 -2.39 15.21 26.00
CA ALA A 105 -1.70 16.46 26.30
C ALA A 105 -0.20 16.39 25.96
N ILE A 106 0.39 15.20 25.93
CA ILE A 106 1.84 15.00 25.70
C ILE A 106 2.28 15.62 24.36
N PRO A 107 1.64 15.34 23.20
CA PRO A 107 2.09 15.92 21.94
C PRO A 107 1.93 17.44 21.91
N LYS A 108 0.88 17.96 22.58
CA LYS A 108 0.68 19.40 22.69
C LYS A 108 1.79 20.06 23.49
N CYS A 109 2.22 19.44 24.59
CA CYS A 109 3.35 19.94 25.38
C CYS A 109 4.66 19.92 24.58
N TYR A 110 4.91 18.85 23.83
CA TYR A 110 6.07 18.75 22.95
C TYR A 110 6.09 19.86 21.88
N ARG A 111 4.94 20.19 21.30
CA ARG A 111 4.81 21.33 20.35
C ARG A 111 5.03 22.70 20.99
N LEU A 112 4.84 22.85 22.31
CA LEU A 112 5.13 24.10 23.03
C LEU A 112 6.63 24.26 23.29
N ASP A 113 7.29 23.20 23.75
CA ASP A 113 8.71 23.20 24.07
C ASP A 113 9.32 21.80 23.86
N PRO A 114 10.08 21.59 22.78
CA PRO A 114 10.74 20.32 22.48
C PRO A 114 11.73 19.86 23.56
N ASN A 115 12.25 20.75 24.40
CA ASN A 115 13.21 20.40 25.45
C ASN A 115 12.58 19.55 26.57
N THR A 116 11.25 19.52 26.68
CA THR A 116 10.51 18.70 27.65
C THR A 116 10.50 17.20 27.32
N LEU A 117 11.03 16.81 26.15
CA LEU A 117 11.02 15.44 25.64
C LEU A 117 11.41 14.35 26.66
N PRO A 118 12.50 14.46 27.45
CA PRO A 118 12.89 13.39 28.39
C PRO A 118 11.82 13.10 29.45
N GLN A 119 11.18 14.14 29.99
CA GLN A 119 10.11 14.00 30.99
C GLN A 119 8.85 13.40 30.37
N LEU A 120 8.54 13.81 29.14
CA LEU A 120 7.40 13.29 28.39
C LEU A 120 7.59 11.81 28.02
N LEU A 121 8.81 11.36 27.71
CA LEU A 121 9.11 9.96 27.42
C LEU A 121 8.86 9.05 28.63
N GLU A 122 9.23 9.49 29.84
CA GLU A 122 8.92 8.77 31.09
C GLU A 122 7.39 8.59 31.25
N CYS A 123 6.63 9.66 30.98
CA CYS A 123 5.17 9.66 31.03
C CYS A 123 4.56 8.71 29.98
N VAL A 124 5.05 8.73 28.73
CA VAL A 124 4.59 7.82 27.66
C VAL A 124 4.87 6.37 28.01
N SER A 125 6.08 6.05 28.48
CA SER A 125 6.46 4.69 28.88
C SER A 125 5.54 4.11 29.97
N THR A 126 5.12 4.97 30.91
CA THR A 126 4.16 4.63 31.97
C THR A 126 2.76 4.38 31.40
N LEU A 127 2.26 5.27 30.53
CA LEU A 127 0.91 5.19 29.96
C LEU A 127 0.76 4.06 28.93
N LEU A 128 1.81 3.67 28.22
CA LEU A 128 1.81 2.50 27.34
C LEU A 128 1.61 1.19 28.12
N GLY A 129 2.06 1.14 29.37
CA GLY A 129 1.87 0.02 30.29
C GLY A 129 0.58 0.05 31.10
N ASP A 130 -0.35 0.97 30.80
CA ASP A 130 -1.59 1.11 31.56
C ASP A 130 -2.46 -0.16 31.46
N LYS A 131 -3.09 -0.55 32.57
CA LYS A 131 -4.01 -1.69 32.62
C LYS A 131 -5.24 -1.46 31.71
N GLN A 132 -5.64 -0.22 31.49
CA GLN A 132 -6.88 0.13 30.82
C GLN A 132 -6.69 0.47 29.32
N TYR A 133 -7.43 -0.22 28.46
CA TYR A 133 -7.35 -0.08 26.99
C TYR A 133 -7.64 1.34 26.47
N PHE A 134 -8.52 2.09 27.13
CA PHE A 134 -8.90 3.43 26.67
C PHE A 134 -7.79 4.49 26.90
N VAL A 135 -6.80 4.25 27.79
CA VAL A 135 -5.61 5.12 27.95
C VAL A 135 -4.56 4.79 26.92
N VAL A 136 -4.34 3.49 26.71
CA VAL A 136 -3.23 2.97 25.90
C VAL A 136 -3.33 3.45 24.46
N GLY A 137 -4.54 3.52 23.89
CA GLY A 137 -4.75 4.02 22.52
C GLY A 137 -4.22 5.45 22.30
N PRO A 138 -4.70 6.44 23.09
CA PRO A 138 -4.13 7.79 23.13
C PRO A 138 -2.63 7.85 23.43
N ALA A 139 -2.12 6.96 24.29
CA ALA A 139 -0.68 6.88 24.58
C ALA A 139 0.13 6.43 23.35
N VAL A 140 -0.38 5.47 22.59
CA VAL A 140 0.20 5.03 21.31
C VAL A 140 0.17 6.14 20.26
N SER A 141 -0.93 6.91 20.20
CA SER A 141 -1.01 8.11 19.35
C SER A 141 0.05 9.15 19.72
N ALA A 142 0.23 9.40 21.02
CA ALA A 142 1.27 10.31 21.50
C ALA A 142 2.68 9.81 21.20
N PHE A 143 2.91 8.49 21.33
CA PHE A 143 4.19 7.85 20.98
C PHE A 143 4.55 8.05 19.51
N LEU A 144 3.60 7.80 18.59
CA LEU A 144 3.85 7.94 17.14
C LEU A 144 4.15 9.39 16.73
N GLU A 145 3.61 10.39 17.44
CA GLU A 145 3.86 11.79 17.11
C GLU A 145 5.21 12.31 17.65
N ILE A 146 5.66 11.80 18.80
CA ILE A 146 6.82 12.34 19.50
C ILE A 146 8.10 11.55 19.22
N CYS A 147 8.01 10.22 19.19
CA CYS A 147 9.16 9.33 19.06
C CYS A 147 8.83 8.09 18.20
N PRO A 148 8.62 8.25 16.88
CA PRO A 148 8.25 7.15 16.00
C PRO A 148 9.33 6.03 15.90
N ASP A 149 10.60 6.36 16.15
CA ASP A 149 11.73 5.44 15.95
C ASP A 149 12.17 4.66 17.20
N ARG A 150 11.70 5.02 18.40
CA ARG A 150 12.12 4.39 19.66
C ARG A 150 11.30 3.14 19.99
N TYR A 151 11.51 2.06 19.23
CA TYR A 151 10.80 0.80 19.44
C TYR A 151 11.17 0.07 20.74
N ASP A 152 12.27 0.46 21.40
CA ASP A 152 12.67 -0.02 22.74
C ASP A 152 11.50 -0.02 23.74
N LEU A 153 10.68 1.04 23.69
CA LEU A 153 9.55 1.25 24.59
C LEU A 153 8.36 0.32 24.29
N ILE A 154 8.29 -0.21 23.07
CA ILE A 154 7.18 -1.02 22.58
C ILE A 154 7.41 -2.51 22.82
N HIS A 155 8.67 -3.00 22.81
CA HIS A 155 8.97 -4.43 22.95
C HIS A 155 8.22 -5.06 24.13
N LYS A 156 8.39 -4.50 25.34
CA LYS A 156 7.75 -4.96 26.59
C LYS A 156 6.22 -4.95 26.55
N HIS A 157 5.62 -4.06 25.75
CA HIS A 157 4.18 -3.81 25.73
C HIS A 157 3.48 -4.45 24.53
N PHE A 158 4.22 -5.07 23.59
CA PHE A 158 3.69 -5.60 22.33
C PHE A 158 2.52 -6.57 22.57
N ARG A 159 2.71 -7.62 23.37
CA ARG A 159 1.67 -8.62 23.65
C ARG A 159 0.47 -8.03 24.38
N SER A 160 0.70 -7.08 25.29
CA SER A 160 -0.35 -6.37 26.02
C SER A 160 -1.20 -5.51 25.08
N LEU A 161 -0.56 -4.80 24.15
CA LEU A 161 -1.22 -3.99 23.11
C LEU A 161 -2.08 -4.85 22.19
N VAL A 162 -1.55 -5.98 21.72
CA VAL A 162 -2.26 -6.92 20.86
C VAL A 162 -3.51 -7.47 21.54
N LYS A 163 -3.41 -7.88 22.81
CA LYS A 163 -4.55 -8.39 23.60
C LYS A 163 -5.64 -7.33 23.79
N LYS A 164 -5.25 -6.07 24.02
CA LYS A 164 -6.18 -4.94 24.24
C LYS A 164 -6.77 -4.38 22.95
N LEU A 165 -6.22 -4.73 21.78
CA LEU A 165 -6.54 -4.10 20.51
C LEU A 165 -8.04 -4.13 20.16
N VAL A 166 -8.71 -5.25 20.40
CA VAL A 166 -10.14 -5.41 20.06
C VAL A 166 -11.03 -4.50 20.91
N ASP A 167 -10.66 -4.29 22.18
CA ASP A 167 -11.45 -3.49 23.13
C ASP A 167 -11.17 -1.97 23.03
N MET A 168 -10.13 -1.58 22.28
CA MET A 168 -9.80 -0.17 22.05
C MET A 168 -10.89 0.59 21.28
N GLU A 169 -10.90 1.92 21.45
CA GLU A 169 -11.72 2.82 20.63
C GLU A 169 -11.30 2.77 19.15
N GLU A 170 -12.25 2.89 18.21
CA GLU A 170 -12.01 2.73 16.76
C GLU A 170 -10.83 3.56 16.22
N TRP A 171 -10.71 4.83 16.63
CA TRP A 171 -9.59 5.68 16.24
C TRP A 171 -8.26 5.20 16.80
N SER A 172 -8.28 4.67 18.02
CA SER A 172 -7.09 4.09 18.65
C SER A 172 -6.69 2.77 17.99
N GLN A 173 -7.66 1.94 17.57
CA GLN A 173 -7.40 0.70 16.84
C GLN A 173 -6.57 0.97 15.59
N ILE A 174 -6.97 1.96 14.77
CA ILE A 174 -6.27 2.33 13.53
C ILE A 174 -4.81 2.71 13.82
N VAL A 175 -4.60 3.55 14.83
CA VAL A 175 -3.28 4.07 15.21
C VAL A 175 -2.39 2.95 15.78
N THR A 176 -2.95 2.10 16.65
CA THR A 176 -2.25 0.94 17.21
C THR A 176 -1.88 -0.06 16.12
N MET A 177 -2.76 -0.34 15.17
CA MET A 177 -2.45 -1.22 14.04
C MET A 177 -1.34 -0.64 13.15
N ARG A 178 -1.32 0.68 12.93
CA ARG A 178 -0.21 1.35 12.22
C ARG A 178 1.12 1.18 12.98
N LEU A 179 1.13 1.39 14.29
CA LEU A 179 2.33 1.18 15.12
C LEU A 179 2.81 -0.27 15.03
N LEU A 180 1.92 -1.23 15.29
CA LEU A 180 2.25 -2.65 15.30
C LEU A 180 2.67 -3.16 13.93
N LEU A 181 2.13 -2.60 12.85
CA LEU A 181 2.55 -2.89 11.48
C LEU A 181 4.00 -2.48 11.24
N ASN A 182 4.36 -1.23 11.58
CA ASN A 182 5.72 -0.72 11.42
C ASN A 182 6.71 -1.45 12.34
N TYR A 183 6.29 -1.71 13.58
CA TYR A 183 7.06 -2.50 14.53
C TYR A 183 7.31 -3.92 14.01
N SER A 184 6.29 -4.57 13.42
CA SER A 184 6.44 -5.94 12.94
C SER A 184 7.45 -6.04 11.79
N ARG A 185 7.50 -5.03 10.91
CA ARG A 185 8.49 -4.95 9.84
C ARG A 185 9.91 -4.77 10.35
N LYS A 186 10.08 -3.95 11.39
CA LYS A 186 11.36 -3.66 12.05
C LYS A 186 11.72 -4.63 13.20
N GLY A 187 10.87 -5.62 13.49
CA GLY A 187 11.03 -6.47 14.67
C GLY A 187 11.00 -7.96 14.39
N PHE A 188 10.49 -8.37 13.23
CA PHE A 188 10.48 -9.76 12.78
C PHE A 188 11.09 -9.87 11.38
N PRO A 189 11.87 -10.91 11.09
CA PRO A 189 12.44 -11.16 9.78
C PRO A 189 11.38 -11.80 8.87
N LEU A 190 11.56 -11.68 7.57
CA LEU A 190 10.70 -12.39 6.61
C LEU A 190 11.17 -13.84 6.45
N ARG A 191 10.61 -14.76 7.25
CA ARG A 191 10.90 -16.20 7.09
C ARG A 191 10.05 -16.81 5.98
N THR A 192 10.69 -17.39 4.98
CA THR A 192 10.03 -18.17 3.92
C THR A 192 10.52 -19.61 3.98
N ALA A 193 9.60 -20.56 4.19
CA ALA A 193 9.92 -21.98 4.10
C ALA A 193 9.40 -22.54 2.78
N LYS A 194 10.23 -23.33 2.10
CA LYS A 194 9.79 -24.11 0.94
C LYS A 194 8.94 -25.27 1.46
N VAL A 195 7.66 -25.32 1.10
CA VAL A 195 6.77 -26.41 1.51
C VAL A 195 6.85 -27.52 0.46
N THR A 196 7.39 -28.67 0.84
CA THR A 196 7.33 -29.89 0.04
C THR A 196 5.93 -30.50 0.19
N ARG A 197 5.12 -30.43 -0.88
CA ARG A 197 3.78 -31.03 -0.89
C ARG A 197 3.87 -32.48 -1.36
N THR A 198 3.85 -33.45 -0.45
CA THR A 198 3.73 -34.87 -0.79
C THR A 198 2.35 -35.16 -1.36
N VAL A 199 2.26 -35.42 -2.67
CA VAL A 199 1.03 -35.88 -3.31
C VAL A 199 0.99 -37.40 -3.17
N LYS A 200 0.14 -37.91 -2.26
CA LYS A 200 -0.16 -39.35 -2.24
C LYS A 200 -0.86 -39.73 -3.54
N ARG A 201 -0.22 -40.55 -4.38
CA ARG A 201 -0.83 -41.13 -5.57
C ARG A 201 -1.13 -42.61 -5.28
N GLY A 202 -2.35 -43.03 -5.60
CA GLY A 202 -2.69 -44.45 -5.70
C GLY A 202 -3.25 -45.09 -4.43
N PHE A 203 -4.31 -45.88 -4.62
CA PHE A 203 -4.98 -46.73 -3.63
C PHE A 203 -4.25 -48.08 -3.42
N TYR A 204 -3.16 -48.34 -4.15
CA TYR A 204 -2.38 -49.58 -4.10
C TYR A 204 -1.02 -49.33 -3.44
N GLU A 205 -0.60 -50.23 -2.55
CA GLU A 205 0.57 -50.09 -1.65
C GLU A 205 1.95 -50.20 -2.33
N ASP A 206 2.03 -50.38 -3.65
CA ASP A 206 3.28 -50.73 -4.35
C ASP A 206 3.82 -49.66 -5.33
N GLU A 207 3.27 -48.44 -5.37
CA GLU A 207 3.87 -47.32 -6.14
C GLU A 207 4.64 -46.37 -5.20
N GLU A 208 5.94 -46.21 -5.42
CA GLU A 208 6.79 -45.28 -4.67
C GLU A 208 6.26 -43.83 -4.78
N ASP A 209 6.06 -43.17 -3.63
CA ASP A 209 5.61 -41.79 -3.53
C ASP A 209 6.53 -40.85 -4.34
N GLN A 210 6.03 -40.32 -5.46
CA GLN A 210 6.72 -39.24 -6.18
C GLN A 210 6.54 -37.93 -5.39
N THR A 211 7.63 -37.48 -4.76
CA THR A 211 7.73 -36.14 -4.19
C THR A 211 7.94 -35.13 -5.30
N GLU A 212 6.85 -34.51 -5.77
CA GLU A 212 6.96 -33.31 -6.61
C GLU A 212 7.30 -32.10 -5.70
N GLU A 213 8.53 -31.59 -5.81
CA GLU A 213 8.94 -30.32 -5.21
C GLU A 213 8.27 -29.15 -5.95
N ASN A 214 7.01 -28.84 -5.63
CA ASN A 214 6.46 -27.53 -5.97
C ASN A 214 7.12 -26.48 -5.07
N GLY A 215 8.07 -25.73 -5.61
CA GLY A 215 8.86 -24.70 -4.92
C GLY A 215 8.08 -23.44 -4.50
N GLU A 216 6.83 -23.55 -4.04
CA GLU A 216 6.12 -22.42 -3.46
C GLU A 216 6.69 -22.15 -2.06
N ALA A 217 7.45 -21.05 -1.95
CA ALA A 217 7.95 -20.54 -0.68
C ALA A 217 6.78 -19.98 0.13
N VAL A 218 6.27 -20.74 1.10
CA VAL A 218 5.21 -20.29 2.00
C VAL A 218 5.85 -19.50 3.13
N ARG A 219 5.28 -18.33 3.45
CA ARG A 219 5.72 -17.52 4.58
C ARG A 219 5.45 -18.25 5.89
N VAL A 220 6.48 -18.45 6.70
CA VAL A 220 6.34 -18.98 8.06
C VAL A 220 6.18 -17.80 9.00
N LEU A 221 5.05 -17.78 9.72
CA LEU A 221 4.76 -16.71 10.67
C LEU A 221 5.36 -17.05 12.04
N ASP A 222 5.97 -16.05 12.68
CA ASP A 222 6.32 -16.10 14.11
C ASP A 222 5.01 -16.21 14.95
N ALA A 223 5.07 -16.86 16.11
CA ALA A 223 3.95 -16.98 17.04
C ALA A 223 3.42 -15.61 17.50
N ASP A 224 4.30 -14.63 17.72
CA ASP A 224 3.90 -13.28 18.13
C ASP A 224 3.22 -12.50 16.98
N LEU A 225 3.71 -12.70 15.76
CA LEU A 225 3.10 -12.13 14.55
C LEU A 225 1.73 -12.76 14.28
N GLU A 226 1.62 -14.07 14.46
CA GLU A 226 0.36 -14.80 14.33
C GLU A 226 -0.66 -14.34 15.38
N LEU A 227 -0.22 -14.09 16.63
CA LEU A 227 -1.06 -13.52 17.68
C LEU A 227 -1.65 -12.17 17.26
N PHE A 228 -0.82 -11.29 16.67
CA PHE A 228 -1.27 -9.99 16.16
C PHE A 228 -2.30 -10.14 15.04
N LEU A 229 -2.02 -10.97 14.04
CA LEU A 229 -2.92 -11.20 12.90
C LEU A 229 -4.25 -11.84 13.34
N LYS A 230 -4.22 -12.77 14.30
CA LYS A 230 -5.42 -13.34 14.91
C LYS A 230 -6.25 -12.28 15.64
N ALA A 231 -5.62 -11.34 16.34
CA ALA A 231 -6.31 -10.22 16.98
C ALA A 231 -6.91 -9.22 15.98
N CYS A 232 -6.33 -9.07 14.78
CA CYS A 232 -6.90 -8.24 13.71
C CYS A 232 -8.13 -8.86 13.04
N LYS A 233 -8.30 -10.19 13.08
CA LYS A 233 -9.36 -10.88 12.35
C LYS A 233 -10.79 -10.46 12.78
N PRO A 234 -11.12 -10.32 14.09
CA PRO A 234 -12.41 -9.77 14.52
C PRO A 234 -12.65 -8.33 14.05
N LEU A 235 -11.61 -7.52 13.88
CA LEU A 235 -11.71 -6.10 13.47
C LEU A 235 -12.26 -5.93 12.05
N LEU A 236 -12.21 -6.97 11.21
CA LEU A 236 -12.86 -7.00 9.90
C LEU A 236 -14.39 -6.86 9.98
N GLN A 237 -15.00 -7.13 11.15
CA GLN A 237 -16.44 -6.97 11.38
C GLN A 237 -16.81 -5.62 12.00
N SER A 238 -15.85 -4.69 12.10
CA SER A 238 -16.09 -3.35 12.63
C SER A 238 -17.06 -2.54 11.74
N ARG A 239 -17.76 -1.58 12.34
CA ARG A 239 -18.66 -0.67 11.60
C ARG A 239 -17.89 0.39 10.82
N ASN A 240 -16.69 0.73 11.29
CA ASN A 240 -15.87 1.77 10.72
C ASN A 240 -15.00 1.20 9.58
N GLY A 241 -15.23 1.70 8.36
CA GLY A 241 -14.49 1.24 7.18
C GLY A 241 -12.98 1.47 7.29
N ALA A 242 -12.52 2.48 8.02
CA ALA A 242 -11.10 2.74 8.20
C ALA A 242 -10.41 1.65 9.05
N VAL A 243 -11.12 1.05 10.00
CA VAL A 243 -10.62 -0.09 10.79
C VAL A 243 -10.51 -1.34 9.91
N ILE A 244 -11.53 -1.61 9.07
CA ILE A 244 -11.51 -2.72 8.11
C ILE A 244 -10.33 -2.59 7.14
N VAL A 245 -10.12 -1.41 6.56
CA VAL A 245 -8.99 -1.16 5.63
C VAL A 245 -7.65 -1.29 6.36
N SER A 246 -7.55 -0.83 7.62
CA SER A 246 -6.33 -1.00 8.42
C SER A 246 -6.03 -2.46 8.74
N ALA A 247 -7.05 -3.28 8.99
CA ALA A 247 -6.90 -4.73 9.14
C ALA A 247 -6.49 -5.41 7.84
N ALA A 248 -7.12 -5.06 6.72
CA ALA A 248 -6.72 -5.52 5.40
C ALA A 248 -5.26 -5.13 5.07
N ARG A 249 -4.82 -3.93 5.47
CA ARG A 249 -3.43 -3.47 5.33
C ARG A 249 -2.48 -4.41 6.09
N CYS A 250 -2.78 -4.74 7.35
CA CYS A 250 -1.95 -5.66 8.12
C CYS A 250 -1.87 -7.05 7.45
N PHE A 251 -2.99 -7.57 6.95
CA PHE A 251 -3.01 -8.86 6.25
C PHE A 251 -2.25 -8.84 4.92
N LEU A 252 -2.34 -7.76 4.15
CA LEU A 252 -1.64 -7.63 2.87
C LEU A 252 -0.12 -7.62 3.04
N TYR A 253 0.41 -6.86 4.00
CA TYR A 253 1.85 -6.63 4.14
C TYR A 253 2.55 -7.60 5.09
N LEU A 254 1.85 -8.16 6.10
CA LEU A 254 2.44 -9.08 7.09
C LEU A 254 1.92 -10.53 6.96
N GLY A 255 0.70 -10.71 6.47
CA GLY A 255 0.01 -12.00 6.51
C GLY A 255 0.38 -12.98 5.40
N THR A 256 -0.21 -14.17 5.51
CA THR A 256 -0.30 -15.17 4.43
C THR A 256 -1.49 -14.87 3.52
N PRO A 257 -1.53 -15.42 2.29
CA PRO A 257 -2.67 -15.22 1.38
C PRO A 257 -4.02 -15.61 2.01
N GLU A 258 -4.08 -16.61 2.89
CA GLU A 258 -5.30 -17.04 3.59
C GLU A 258 -5.93 -15.93 4.45
N TYR A 259 -5.10 -15.17 5.17
CA TYR A 259 -5.59 -14.03 5.94
C TYR A 259 -6.15 -12.95 5.02
N LEU A 260 -5.54 -12.74 3.86
CA LEU A 260 -6.03 -11.76 2.88
C LEU A 260 -7.37 -12.19 2.28
N GLU A 261 -7.59 -13.49 2.01
CA GLU A 261 -8.89 -14.01 1.55
C GLU A 261 -10.02 -13.71 2.54
N SER A 262 -9.72 -13.74 3.84
CA SER A 262 -10.68 -13.40 4.88
C SER A 262 -11.09 -11.91 4.86
N ALA A 263 -10.22 -11.03 4.38
CA ALA A 263 -10.47 -9.59 4.26
C ALA A 263 -11.28 -9.20 3.01
N VAL A 264 -11.29 -10.04 1.96
CA VAL A 264 -11.97 -9.75 0.68
C VAL A 264 -13.46 -9.44 0.87
N GLY A 265 -14.18 -10.27 1.63
CA GLY A 265 -15.61 -10.07 1.88
C GLY A 265 -15.94 -8.75 2.59
N PRO A 266 -15.30 -8.46 3.73
CA PRO A 266 -15.38 -7.17 4.42
C PRO A 266 -15.04 -5.96 3.55
N LEU A 267 -13.99 -6.02 2.72
CA LEU A 267 -13.65 -4.94 1.79
C LEU A 267 -14.77 -4.70 0.77
N VAL A 268 -15.33 -5.76 0.18
CA VAL A 268 -16.47 -5.65 -0.74
C VAL A 268 -17.71 -5.10 -0.02
N ALA A 269 -17.91 -5.39 1.27
CA ALA A 269 -19.02 -4.85 2.04
C ALA A 269 -18.98 -3.32 2.18
N LEU A 270 -17.79 -2.69 2.10
CA LEU A 270 -17.63 -1.23 2.10
C LEU A 270 -18.29 -0.56 0.89
N LEU A 271 -18.55 -1.31 -0.21
CA LEU A 271 -19.27 -0.80 -1.37
C LEU A 271 -20.76 -0.51 -1.08
N ARG A 272 -21.27 -0.86 0.12
CA ARG A 272 -22.61 -0.49 0.58
C ARG A 272 -22.66 0.87 1.28
N SER A 273 -21.51 1.46 1.58
CA SER A 273 -21.39 2.77 2.25
C SER A 273 -21.73 3.94 1.30
N PRO A 274 -21.78 5.20 1.76
CA PRO A 274 -21.98 6.37 0.90
C PRO A 274 -20.92 6.47 -0.23
N PRO A 275 -21.21 7.18 -1.34
CA PRO A 275 -20.36 7.19 -2.54
C PRO A 275 -18.91 7.62 -2.28
N ASP A 276 -18.68 8.55 -1.36
CA ASP A 276 -17.33 9.02 -1.00
C ASP A 276 -16.48 7.89 -0.39
N MET A 277 -17.11 7.05 0.45
CA MET A 277 -16.46 5.87 1.03
C MET A 277 -16.29 4.76 0.01
N GLN A 278 -17.26 4.57 -0.89
CA GLN A 278 -17.14 3.59 -1.98
C GLN A 278 -15.95 3.92 -2.89
N TYR A 279 -15.75 5.20 -3.19
CA TYR A 279 -14.65 5.66 -4.03
C TYR A 279 -13.28 5.29 -3.44
N VAL A 280 -13.07 5.56 -2.15
CA VAL A 280 -11.83 5.17 -1.45
C VAL A 280 -11.69 3.65 -1.39
N ALA A 281 -12.76 2.94 -1.01
CA ALA A 281 -12.76 1.49 -0.90
C ALA A 281 -12.48 0.79 -2.25
N LEU A 282 -12.89 1.36 -3.38
CA LEU A 282 -12.61 0.80 -4.70
C LEU A 282 -11.12 0.86 -5.05
N TYR A 283 -10.40 1.93 -4.68
CA TYR A 283 -8.94 1.95 -4.85
C TYR A 283 -8.24 0.91 -3.99
N ASP A 284 -8.70 0.74 -2.75
CA ASP A 284 -8.17 -0.29 -1.87
C ASP A 284 -8.44 -1.69 -2.44
N ILE A 285 -9.64 -1.93 -2.97
CA ILE A 285 -9.99 -3.18 -3.64
C ILE A 285 -9.14 -3.40 -4.89
N VAL A 286 -8.90 -2.36 -5.72
CA VAL A 286 -8.02 -2.47 -6.90
C VAL A 286 -6.62 -2.90 -6.46
N ALA A 287 -6.04 -2.23 -5.46
CA ALA A 287 -4.71 -2.58 -4.93
C ALA A 287 -4.65 -4.04 -4.45
N VAL A 288 -5.66 -4.52 -3.71
CA VAL A 288 -5.72 -5.91 -3.24
C VAL A 288 -5.95 -6.89 -4.40
N SER A 289 -6.81 -6.55 -5.36
CA SER A 289 -7.10 -7.40 -6.54
C SER A 289 -5.91 -7.58 -7.48
N LEU A 290 -4.98 -6.63 -7.51
CA LEU A 290 -3.71 -6.79 -8.22
C LEU A 290 -2.81 -7.87 -7.57
N THR A 291 -3.03 -8.21 -6.30
CA THR A 291 -2.26 -9.24 -5.57
C THR A 291 -2.96 -10.60 -5.54
N ILE A 292 -4.27 -10.64 -5.23
CA ILE A 292 -5.07 -11.87 -5.21
C ILE A 292 -6.37 -11.65 -6.01
N PRO A 293 -6.33 -11.71 -7.35
CA PRO A 293 -7.50 -11.47 -8.20
C PRO A 293 -8.56 -12.57 -8.08
N ALA A 294 -8.14 -13.84 -7.89
CA ALA A 294 -9.04 -14.99 -7.89
C ALA A 294 -10.11 -14.94 -6.80
N SER A 295 -9.78 -14.46 -5.60
CA SER A 295 -10.69 -14.44 -4.44
C SER A 295 -11.85 -13.44 -4.60
N PHE A 296 -11.73 -12.45 -5.51
CA PHE A 296 -12.83 -11.51 -5.81
C PHE A 296 -13.87 -12.07 -6.79
N THR A 297 -13.59 -13.18 -7.46
CA THR A 297 -14.50 -13.79 -8.48
C THR A 297 -15.89 -14.07 -7.91
N ARG A 298 -15.98 -14.48 -6.64
CA ARG A 298 -17.27 -14.76 -5.96
C ARG A 298 -18.15 -13.52 -5.76
N TYR A 299 -17.57 -12.33 -5.85
CA TYR A 299 -18.24 -11.05 -5.62
C TYR A 299 -18.51 -10.25 -6.90
N LEU A 300 -18.36 -10.87 -8.08
CA LEU A 300 -18.49 -10.23 -9.39
C LEU A 300 -19.70 -9.29 -9.51
N SER A 301 -20.87 -9.70 -8.99
CA SER A 301 -22.11 -8.93 -9.06
C SER A 301 -22.05 -7.56 -8.36
N HIS A 302 -21.18 -7.39 -7.37
CA HIS A 302 -21.04 -6.12 -6.63
C HIS A 302 -20.25 -5.07 -7.43
N PHE A 303 -19.46 -5.51 -8.41
CA PHE A 303 -18.65 -4.66 -9.29
C PHE A 303 -19.36 -4.27 -10.58
N LEU A 304 -20.58 -4.77 -10.81
CA LEU A 304 -21.40 -4.30 -11.94
C LEU A 304 -21.76 -2.83 -11.76
N ILE A 305 -21.82 -2.12 -12.88
CA ILE A 305 -22.09 -0.68 -12.90
C ILE A 305 -23.59 -0.46 -12.68
N ARG A 306 -23.92 0.52 -11.85
CA ARG A 306 -25.30 0.99 -11.61
C ARG A 306 -25.48 2.36 -12.23
N SER A 307 -26.71 2.70 -12.60
CA SER A 307 -27.05 4.03 -13.15
C SER A 307 -26.81 5.18 -12.17
N THR A 308 -26.74 4.91 -10.86
CA THR A 308 -26.43 5.89 -9.82
C THR A 308 -24.93 6.16 -9.63
N ASP A 309 -24.06 5.36 -10.27
CA ASP A 309 -22.63 5.46 -10.05
C ASP A 309 -22.06 6.68 -10.77
N SER A 310 -21.15 7.40 -10.09
CA SER A 310 -20.43 8.53 -10.68
C SER A 310 -19.33 8.05 -11.65
N ALA A 311 -18.85 8.97 -12.51
CA ALA A 311 -17.75 8.72 -13.46
C ALA A 311 -16.55 8.00 -12.82
N VAL A 312 -16.16 8.45 -11.65
CA VAL A 312 -14.95 7.93 -10.99
C VAL A 312 -15.17 6.53 -10.41
N ILE A 313 -16.39 6.23 -9.95
CA ILE A 313 -16.75 4.91 -9.40
C ILE A 313 -16.81 3.86 -10.51
N TRP A 314 -17.50 4.14 -11.61
CA TRP A 314 -17.65 3.13 -12.66
C TRP A 314 -16.32 2.86 -13.39
N ARG A 315 -15.41 3.82 -13.51
CA ARG A 315 -14.06 3.59 -14.06
C ARG A 315 -13.29 2.55 -13.26
N LEU A 316 -13.31 2.67 -11.93
CA LEU A 316 -12.65 1.70 -11.03
C LEU A 316 -13.34 0.34 -11.07
N LYS A 317 -14.67 0.31 -11.13
CA LYS A 317 -15.41 -0.94 -11.31
C LYS A 317 -15.02 -1.65 -12.61
N LEU A 318 -14.96 -0.93 -13.74
CA LEU A 318 -14.49 -1.48 -15.02
C LEU A 318 -13.07 -2.02 -14.90
N GLU A 319 -12.17 -1.30 -14.24
CA GLU A 319 -10.81 -1.77 -14.00
C GLU A 319 -10.79 -3.09 -13.20
N ILE A 320 -11.51 -3.16 -12.08
CA ILE A 320 -11.62 -4.38 -11.26
C ILE A 320 -12.17 -5.55 -12.09
N LEU A 321 -13.22 -5.31 -12.89
CA LEU A 321 -13.79 -6.34 -13.77
C LEU A 321 -12.74 -6.88 -14.76
N THR A 322 -11.88 -6.03 -15.32
CA THR A 322 -10.80 -6.48 -16.22
C THR A 322 -9.71 -7.28 -15.50
N ILE A 323 -9.40 -6.95 -14.25
CA ILE A 323 -8.39 -7.66 -13.43
C ILE A 323 -8.91 -9.06 -13.04
N ILE A 324 -10.19 -9.18 -12.67
CA ILE A 324 -10.80 -10.45 -12.26
C ILE A 324 -11.13 -11.34 -13.48
N PHE A 325 -11.37 -10.76 -14.65
CA PHE A 325 -11.82 -11.45 -15.87
C PHE A 325 -11.10 -12.79 -16.19
N PRO A 326 -9.77 -12.92 -16.12
CA PRO A 326 -9.07 -14.15 -16.47
C PRO A 326 -9.45 -15.34 -15.57
N HIS A 327 -9.73 -15.05 -14.29
CA HIS A 327 -10.02 -16.02 -13.24
C HIS A 327 -11.51 -16.40 -13.17
N CYS A 328 -12.38 -15.67 -13.88
CA CYS A 328 -13.81 -15.97 -13.96
C CYS A 328 -14.09 -17.29 -14.72
N GLY A 329 -15.11 -18.01 -14.28
CA GLY A 329 -15.71 -19.08 -15.09
C GLY A 329 -16.37 -18.56 -16.37
N LEU A 330 -16.72 -19.46 -17.29
CA LEU A 330 -17.33 -19.14 -18.60
C LEU A 330 -18.57 -18.23 -18.47
N HIS A 331 -19.44 -18.48 -17.48
CA HIS A 331 -20.62 -17.65 -17.23
C HIS A 331 -20.25 -16.23 -16.79
N GLY A 332 -19.28 -16.08 -15.87
CA GLY A 332 -18.82 -14.77 -15.41
C GLY A 332 -18.17 -13.96 -16.55
N LYS A 333 -17.34 -14.62 -17.38
CA LYS A 333 -16.76 -13.99 -18.58
C LYS A 333 -17.84 -13.52 -19.55
N GLY A 334 -18.87 -14.35 -19.78
CA GLY A 334 -20.02 -13.98 -20.61
C GLY A 334 -20.76 -12.76 -20.08
N LEU A 335 -21.02 -12.71 -18.76
CA LEU A 335 -21.69 -11.58 -18.10
C LEU A 335 -20.90 -10.28 -18.28
N ILE A 336 -19.59 -10.29 -18.00
CA ILE A 336 -18.74 -9.11 -18.13
C ILE A 336 -18.72 -8.61 -19.58
N LEU A 337 -18.55 -9.50 -20.56
CA LEU A 337 -18.52 -9.10 -21.97
C LEU A 337 -19.86 -8.54 -22.45
N ASN A 338 -20.99 -9.13 -22.02
CA ASN A 338 -22.31 -8.61 -22.39
C ASN A 338 -22.55 -7.22 -21.78
N GLU A 339 -22.09 -6.99 -20.55
CA GLU A 339 -22.18 -5.70 -19.87
C GLU A 339 -21.32 -4.63 -20.57
N LEU A 340 -20.07 -4.96 -20.91
CA LEU A 340 -19.18 -4.07 -21.66
C LEU A 340 -19.72 -3.78 -23.08
N GLU A 341 -20.32 -4.78 -23.73
CA GLU A 341 -20.97 -4.61 -25.02
C GLU A 341 -22.20 -3.69 -24.90
N HIS A 342 -22.99 -3.81 -23.83
CA HIS A 342 -24.09 -2.88 -23.57
C HIS A 342 -23.60 -1.44 -23.39
N PHE A 343 -22.57 -1.22 -22.56
CA PHE A 343 -22.03 0.12 -22.30
C PHE A 343 -21.32 0.76 -23.50
N SER A 344 -20.80 -0.05 -24.43
CA SER A 344 -20.24 0.46 -25.67
C SER A 344 -21.26 1.13 -26.61
N HIS A 345 -22.56 0.91 -26.39
CA HIS A 345 -23.66 1.54 -27.14
C HIS A 345 -24.36 2.65 -26.34
N SER A 346 -23.82 3.03 -25.19
CA SER A 346 -24.40 4.07 -24.34
C SER A 346 -24.16 5.48 -24.91
N ALA A 347 -24.89 6.48 -24.39
CA ALA A 347 -24.76 7.87 -24.84
C ALA A 347 -23.52 8.58 -24.27
N ASP A 348 -22.95 8.10 -23.17
CA ASP A 348 -21.78 8.70 -22.54
C ASP A 348 -20.50 8.26 -23.25
N PHE A 349 -19.90 9.20 -23.97
CA PHE A 349 -18.68 8.96 -24.74
C PHE A 349 -17.52 8.42 -23.89
N GLU A 350 -17.39 8.87 -22.65
CA GLU A 350 -16.28 8.44 -21.80
C GLU A 350 -16.46 7.01 -21.29
N LEU A 351 -17.69 6.65 -20.92
CA LEU A 351 -18.04 5.27 -20.56
C LEU A 351 -17.83 4.33 -21.75
N VAL A 352 -18.23 4.76 -22.95
CA VAL A 352 -18.02 4.00 -24.19
C VAL A 352 -16.53 3.75 -24.43
N ARG A 353 -15.70 4.80 -24.37
CA ARG A 353 -14.24 4.70 -24.53
C ARG A 353 -13.61 3.72 -23.56
N GLU A 354 -13.92 3.84 -22.27
CA GLU A 354 -13.33 2.96 -21.25
C GLU A 354 -13.86 1.52 -21.34
N SER A 355 -15.11 1.33 -21.79
CA SER A 355 -15.66 -0.02 -22.05
C SER A 355 -14.93 -0.71 -23.20
N VAL A 356 -14.64 -0.01 -24.29
CA VAL A 356 -13.85 -0.55 -25.42
C VAL A 356 -12.44 -0.92 -24.99
N ARG A 357 -11.78 -0.06 -24.20
CA ARG A 357 -10.46 -0.36 -23.63
C ARG A 357 -10.50 -1.55 -22.67
N ALA A 358 -11.57 -1.69 -21.89
CA ALA A 358 -11.78 -2.84 -21.02
C ALA A 358 -11.95 -4.15 -21.81
N ILE A 359 -12.73 -4.14 -22.91
CA ILE A 359 -12.84 -5.30 -23.83
C ILE A 359 -11.46 -5.67 -24.38
N GLY A 360 -10.66 -4.67 -24.75
CA GLY A 360 -9.27 -4.84 -25.18
C GLY A 360 -8.41 -5.54 -24.14
N ARG A 361 -8.42 -5.04 -22.90
CA ARG A 361 -7.69 -5.66 -21.77
C ARG A 361 -8.12 -7.10 -21.55
N CYS A 362 -9.42 -7.39 -21.54
CA CYS A 362 -9.95 -8.76 -21.42
C CYS A 362 -9.43 -9.69 -22.53
N ALA A 363 -9.36 -9.21 -23.77
CA ALA A 363 -8.87 -9.98 -24.92
C ALA A 363 -7.36 -10.24 -24.89
N GLN A 364 -6.57 -9.34 -24.29
CA GLN A 364 -5.13 -9.51 -24.11
C GLN A 364 -4.81 -10.53 -23.02
N THR A 365 -5.57 -10.54 -21.92
CA THR A 365 -5.26 -11.40 -20.77
C THR A 365 -5.76 -12.84 -20.96
N ASP A 366 -6.84 -13.06 -21.71
CA ASP A 366 -7.37 -14.41 -21.99
C ASP A 366 -7.49 -14.70 -23.49
N SER A 367 -6.55 -15.49 -24.01
CA SER A 367 -6.51 -15.91 -25.41
C SER A 367 -7.78 -16.65 -25.86
N LYS A 368 -8.45 -17.40 -24.98
CA LYS A 368 -9.63 -18.23 -25.34
C LYS A 368 -10.85 -17.38 -25.71
N THR A 369 -11.05 -16.27 -25.01
CA THR A 369 -12.17 -15.34 -25.24
C THR A 369 -11.81 -14.19 -26.18
N SER A 370 -10.54 -14.06 -26.55
CA SER A 370 -10.02 -13.05 -27.47
C SER A 370 -10.79 -13.01 -28.80
N ALA A 371 -11.11 -14.17 -29.39
CA ALA A 371 -11.87 -14.22 -30.64
C ALA A 371 -13.28 -13.59 -30.52
N LYS A 372 -13.97 -13.82 -29.41
CA LYS A 372 -15.30 -13.23 -29.16
C LYS A 372 -15.19 -11.73 -28.93
N CYS A 373 -14.23 -11.28 -28.12
CA CYS A 373 -13.97 -9.86 -27.87
C CYS A 373 -13.64 -9.12 -29.17
N PHE A 374 -12.82 -9.74 -30.02
CA PHE A 374 -12.44 -9.21 -31.32
C PHE A 374 -13.64 -9.07 -32.27
N GLN A 375 -14.56 -10.04 -32.29
CA GLN A 375 -15.81 -9.94 -33.07
C GLN A 375 -16.70 -8.78 -32.59
N ILE A 376 -16.78 -8.53 -31.28
CA ILE A 376 -17.53 -7.40 -30.72
C ILE A 376 -16.91 -6.07 -31.18
N LEU A 377 -15.59 -5.93 -31.09
CA LEU A 377 -14.87 -4.73 -31.54
C LEU A 377 -15.02 -4.49 -33.04
N LEU A 378 -14.97 -5.54 -33.88
CA LEU A 378 -15.19 -5.40 -35.32
C LEU A 378 -16.59 -4.90 -35.67
N LYS A 379 -17.64 -5.39 -34.98
CA LYS A 379 -19.01 -4.89 -35.19
C LYS A 379 -19.13 -3.39 -34.91
N GLN A 380 -18.41 -2.91 -33.90
CA GLN A 380 -18.38 -1.48 -33.55
C GLN A 380 -17.69 -0.64 -34.62
N VAL A 381 -16.61 -1.15 -35.24
CA VAL A 381 -15.91 -0.45 -36.34
C VAL A 381 -16.78 -0.31 -37.59
N THR A 382 -17.61 -1.31 -37.88
CA THR A 382 -18.56 -1.24 -39.01
C THR A 382 -19.79 -0.36 -38.72
N GLY A 383 -19.94 0.13 -37.48
CA GLY A 383 -21.03 1.02 -37.08
C GLY A 383 -20.79 2.47 -37.50
N SER A 384 -21.85 3.29 -37.41
CA SER A 384 -21.87 4.68 -37.91
C SER A 384 -21.29 5.75 -36.96
N GLN A 385 -20.60 5.38 -35.87
CA GLN A 385 -20.11 6.33 -34.87
C GLN A 385 -18.59 6.55 -34.97
N ASP A 386 -18.17 7.64 -35.59
CA ASP A 386 -16.75 7.90 -35.93
C ASP A 386 -15.78 7.95 -34.74
N HIS A 387 -16.20 8.44 -33.58
CA HIS A 387 -15.31 8.55 -32.42
C HIS A 387 -15.01 7.19 -31.77
N LEU A 388 -15.99 6.29 -31.76
CA LEU A 388 -15.84 4.92 -31.28
C LEU A 388 -14.83 4.13 -32.14
N VAL A 389 -14.88 4.34 -33.46
CA VAL A 389 -14.04 3.65 -34.44
C VAL A 389 -12.56 3.86 -34.13
N SER A 390 -12.16 5.09 -33.75
CA SER A 390 -10.75 5.39 -33.43
C SER A 390 -10.22 4.55 -32.25
N GLU A 391 -10.91 4.56 -31.11
CA GLU A 391 -10.51 3.81 -29.92
C GLU A 391 -10.56 2.29 -30.17
N ALA A 392 -11.62 1.79 -30.81
CA ALA A 392 -11.74 0.38 -31.16
C ALA A 392 -10.62 -0.07 -32.09
N LEU A 393 -10.22 0.75 -33.07
CA LEU A 393 -9.09 0.47 -33.96
C LEU A 393 -7.75 0.48 -33.23
N THR A 394 -7.57 1.35 -32.23
CA THR A 394 -6.37 1.26 -31.41
C THR A 394 -6.32 -0.11 -30.74
N VAL A 395 -7.38 -0.55 -30.06
CA VAL A 395 -7.42 -1.85 -29.39
C VAL A 395 -7.22 -3.01 -30.37
N ILE A 396 -7.91 -2.98 -31.52
CA ILE A 396 -7.75 -3.99 -32.59
C ILE A 396 -6.31 -4.04 -33.08
N ARG A 397 -5.64 -2.89 -33.27
CA ARG A 397 -4.21 -2.86 -33.64
C ARG A 397 -3.37 -3.63 -32.62
N HIS A 398 -3.60 -3.43 -31.31
CA HIS A 398 -2.84 -4.12 -30.26
C HIS A 398 -3.07 -5.64 -30.32
N LEU A 399 -4.32 -6.08 -30.54
CA LEU A 399 -4.65 -7.51 -30.66
C LEU A 399 -4.05 -8.16 -31.92
N ILE A 400 -4.07 -7.45 -33.06
CA ILE A 400 -3.46 -7.96 -34.30
C ILE A 400 -1.94 -8.09 -34.13
N GLN A 401 -1.28 -7.15 -33.43
CA GLN A 401 0.16 -7.23 -33.14
C GLN A 401 0.54 -8.45 -32.29
N GLN A 402 -0.36 -8.95 -31.44
CA GLN A 402 -0.13 -10.18 -30.67
C GLN A 402 -0.16 -11.43 -31.54
N ASN A 403 -1.12 -11.52 -32.47
CA ASN A 403 -1.30 -12.69 -33.34
C ASN A 403 -1.55 -12.32 -34.80
N PRO A 404 -0.53 -11.87 -35.56
CA PRO A 404 -0.68 -11.42 -36.94
C PRO A 404 -1.35 -12.41 -37.89
N LEU A 405 -0.98 -13.69 -37.79
CA LEU A 405 -1.35 -14.73 -38.75
C LEU A 405 -2.84 -15.08 -38.71
N LEU A 406 -3.49 -14.96 -37.55
CA LEU A 406 -4.91 -15.28 -37.38
C LEU A 406 -5.83 -14.19 -37.94
N HIS A 407 -5.32 -12.98 -38.09
CA HIS A 407 -6.14 -11.79 -38.37
C HIS A 407 -6.03 -11.28 -39.82
N LYS A 408 -5.45 -12.05 -40.74
CA LYS A 408 -5.31 -11.68 -42.17
C LYS A 408 -6.61 -11.16 -42.80
N GLY A 409 -7.68 -11.96 -42.74
CA GLY A 409 -8.97 -11.59 -43.32
C GLY A 409 -9.59 -10.33 -42.72
N THR A 410 -9.24 -9.99 -41.49
CA THR A 410 -9.75 -8.80 -40.79
C THR A 410 -9.06 -7.53 -41.28
N ILE A 411 -7.77 -7.61 -41.61
CA ILE A 411 -7.02 -6.51 -42.24
C ILE A 411 -7.64 -6.16 -43.60
N ILE A 412 -8.07 -7.16 -44.36
CA ILE A 412 -8.78 -6.96 -45.65
C ILE A 412 -10.11 -6.23 -45.42
N THR A 413 -10.90 -6.64 -44.44
CA THR A 413 -12.17 -5.98 -44.09
C THR A 413 -11.93 -4.53 -43.65
N LEU A 414 -10.89 -4.28 -42.86
CA LEU A 414 -10.50 -2.92 -42.44
C LEU A 414 -10.05 -2.06 -43.61
N ALA A 415 -9.26 -2.61 -44.53
CA ALA A 415 -8.84 -1.91 -45.76
C ALA A 415 -10.04 -1.53 -46.63
N LYS A 416 -11.06 -2.39 -46.72
CA LYS A 416 -12.32 -2.08 -47.42
C LYS A 416 -13.12 -0.97 -46.73
N SER A 417 -13.07 -0.89 -45.39
CA SER A 417 -13.74 0.16 -44.62
C SER A 417 -13.02 1.52 -44.64
N LEU A 418 -11.81 1.60 -45.23
CA LEU A 418 -11.00 2.82 -45.23
C LEU A 418 -11.74 4.01 -45.85
N ASP A 419 -12.51 3.80 -46.92
CA ASP A 419 -13.28 4.86 -47.59
C ASP A 419 -14.42 5.41 -46.70
N ALA A 420 -14.93 4.61 -45.76
CA ALA A 420 -15.98 5.03 -44.84
C ALA A 420 -15.44 5.74 -43.59
N THR A 421 -14.15 5.56 -43.25
CA THR A 421 -13.57 6.14 -42.04
C THR A 421 -13.18 7.60 -42.19
N VAL A 422 -13.84 8.49 -41.43
CA VAL A 422 -13.58 9.95 -41.45
C VAL A 422 -12.47 10.34 -40.46
N SER A 423 -12.36 9.66 -39.32
CA SER A 423 -11.41 10.04 -38.26
C SER A 423 -9.94 9.89 -38.70
N PRO A 424 -9.09 10.92 -38.53
CA PRO A 424 -7.71 10.91 -39.03
C PRO A 424 -6.82 9.87 -38.34
N GLU A 425 -6.99 9.66 -37.03
CA GLU A 425 -6.23 8.66 -36.26
C GLU A 425 -6.62 7.22 -36.62
N ALA A 426 -7.91 6.99 -36.86
CA ALA A 426 -8.44 5.72 -37.35
C ALA A 426 -7.84 5.38 -38.72
N ARG A 427 -7.89 6.33 -39.67
CA ARG A 427 -7.30 6.18 -41.01
C ARG A 427 -5.81 5.87 -40.93
N ALA A 428 -5.05 6.65 -40.16
CA ALA A 428 -3.61 6.44 -39.97
C ALA A 428 -3.32 5.02 -39.41
N THR A 429 -4.13 4.55 -38.47
CA THR A 429 -3.99 3.21 -37.87
C THR A 429 -4.25 2.09 -38.88
N ILE A 430 -5.29 2.21 -39.72
CA ILE A 430 -5.59 1.23 -40.77
C ILE A 430 -4.46 1.20 -41.81
N ILE A 431 -4.01 2.37 -42.27
CA ILE A 431 -2.91 2.48 -43.26
C ILE A 431 -1.64 1.84 -42.73
N TRP A 432 -1.34 2.09 -41.45
CA TRP A 432 -0.20 1.48 -40.77
C TRP A 432 -0.34 -0.06 -40.69
N LEU A 433 -1.52 -0.58 -40.36
CA LEU A 433 -1.78 -2.02 -40.26
C LEU A 433 -1.56 -2.71 -41.61
N VAL A 434 -2.10 -2.13 -42.68
CA VAL A 434 -1.90 -2.65 -44.05
C VAL A 434 -0.42 -2.66 -44.42
N GLY A 435 0.34 -1.63 -44.02
CA GLY A 435 1.77 -1.56 -44.31
C GLY A 435 2.63 -2.51 -43.49
N GLU A 436 2.28 -2.79 -42.23
CA GLU A 436 3.02 -3.76 -41.40
C GLU A 436 2.84 -5.21 -41.89
N TYR A 437 1.62 -5.55 -42.33
CA TYR A 437 1.28 -6.90 -42.77
C TYR A 437 1.26 -7.06 -44.30
N ALA A 438 1.89 -6.14 -45.03
CA ALA A 438 2.06 -6.25 -46.47
C ALA A 438 2.89 -7.47 -46.88
N SER A 439 3.80 -7.94 -46.02
CA SER A 439 4.63 -9.13 -46.23
C SER A 439 3.89 -10.46 -46.09
N VAL A 440 2.73 -10.45 -45.43
CA VAL A 440 2.06 -11.67 -44.97
C VAL A 440 1.27 -12.38 -46.09
N ASP A 441 0.86 -11.63 -47.12
CA ASP A 441 0.20 -12.15 -48.34
C ASP A 441 0.84 -11.54 -49.61
N PRO A 442 1.99 -12.08 -50.08
CA PRO A 442 2.67 -11.60 -51.29
C PRO A 442 1.81 -11.72 -52.57
N GLU A 443 0.89 -12.68 -52.60
CA GLU A 443 0.14 -13.05 -53.82
C GLU A 443 -0.97 -12.03 -54.18
N ASN A 444 -1.61 -11.40 -53.18
CA ASN A 444 -2.78 -10.55 -53.42
C ASN A 444 -2.46 -9.05 -53.53
N ASN A 445 -1.21 -8.62 -53.28
CA ASN A 445 -0.74 -7.23 -53.42
C ASN A 445 -1.69 -6.14 -52.87
N ILE A 446 -2.42 -6.45 -51.78
CA ILE A 446 -3.47 -5.60 -51.21
C ILE A 446 -2.92 -4.23 -50.81
N ALA A 447 -1.70 -4.20 -50.27
CA ALA A 447 -1.03 -2.97 -49.87
C ALA A 447 -0.77 -2.01 -51.05
N ALA A 448 -0.45 -2.53 -52.24
CA ALA A 448 -0.23 -1.72 -53.43
C ALA A 448 -1.55 -1.11 -53.95
N ASP A 449 -2.66 -1.85 -53.85
CA ASP A 449 -3.98 -1.36 -54.22
C ASP A 449 -4.52 -0.28 -53.27
N VAL A 450 -4.36 -0.49 -51.96
CA VAL A 450 -4.70 0.54 -50.96
C VAL A 450 -3.86 1.80 -51.18
N LEU A 451 -2.55 1.64 -51.45
CA LEU A 451 -1.67 2.76 -51.77
C LEU A 451 -2.14 3.54 -53.02
N ARG A 452 -2.60 2.83 -54.05
CA ARG A 452 -3.15 3.43 -55.27
C ARG A 452 -4.41 4.25 -55.02
N ILE A 453 -5.30 3.80 -54.12
CA ILE A 453 -6.49 4.55 -53.72
C ILE A 453 -6.08 5.81 -52.96
N LEU A 454 -5.21 5.67 -51.96
CA LEU A 454 -4.72 6.79 -51.13
C LEU A 454 -3.92 7.83 -51.92
N ALA A 455 -3.18 7.41 -52.95
CA ALA A 455 -2.45 8.32 -53.83
C ALA A 455 -3.36 9.30 -54.59
N LYS A 456 -4.63 8.93 -54.85
CA LYS A 456 -5.60 9.82 -55.51
C LYS A 456 -6.09 10.92 -54.58
N GLY A 457 -6.33 10.60 -53.31
CA GLY A 457 -6.85 11.51 -52.28
C GLY A 457 -5.77 12.18 -51.42
N PHE A 458 -4.49 12.01 -51.73
CA PHE A 458 -3.37 12.37 -50.84
C PHE A 458 -3.40 13.82 -50.33
N VAL A 459 -3.88 14.77 -51.14
CA VAL A 459 -3.91 16.20 -50.77
C VAL A 459 -4.92 16.47 -49.65
N ASP A 460 -6.06 15.78 -49.69
CA ASP A 460 -7.20 15.98 -48.78
C ASP A 460 -7.02 15.26 -47.43
N GLU A 461 -5.98 14.42 -47.31
CA GLU A 461 -5.70 13.67 -46.09
C GLU A 461 -5.09 14.52 -44.97
N SER A 462 -5.36 14.11 -43.73
CA SER A 462 -4.72 14.68 -42.55
C SER A 462 -3.21 14.41 -42.50
N GLU A 463 -2.45 15.23 -41.76
CA GLU A 463 -1.00 15.07 -41.63
C GLU A 463 -0.59 13.70 -41.05
N THR A 464 -1.30 13.21 -40.04
CA THR A 464 -1.03 11.89 -39.43
C THR A 464 -1.25 10.76 -40.43
N ALA A 465 -2.30 10.84 -41.26
CA ALA A 465 -2.53 9.87 -42.33
C ALA A 465 -1.47 9.96 -43.44
N LYS A 466 -1.11 11.18 -43.89
CA LYS A 466 -0.05 11.41 -44.89
C LYS A 466 1.27 10.78 -44.47
N GLN A 467 1.67 10.94 -43.20
CA GLN A 467 2.89 10.31 -42.67
C GLN A 467 2.85 8.78 -42.81
N GLN A 468 1.71 8.15 -42.54
CA GLN A 468 1.55 6.69 -42.69
C GLN A 468 1.48 6.26 -44.16
N ILE A 469 0.92 7.06 -45.07
CA ILE A 469 0.91 6.78 -46.52
C ILE A 469 2.33 6.74 -47.06
N VAL A 470 3.18 7.69 -46.67
CA VAL A 470 4.58 7.73 -47.10
C VAL A 470 5.36 6.52 -46.56
N LEU A 471 5.11 6.11 -45.32
CA LEU A 471 5.68 4.89 -44.75
C LEU A 471 5.21 3.64 -45.50
N LEU A 472 3.91 3.53 -45.80
CA LEU A 472 3.34 2.45 -46.60
C LEU A 472 4.01 2.38 -47.98
N ALA A 473 4.16 3.52 -48.66
CA ALA A 473 4.81 3.60 -49.97
C ALA A 473 6.26 3.07 -49.93
N ALA A 474 7.02 3.47 -48.91
CA ALA A 474 8.39 3.01 -48.71
C ALA A 474 8.46 1.49 -48.48
N LYS A 475 7.57 0.92 -47.66
CA LYS A 475 7.52 -0.51 -47.37
C LYS A 475 7.12 -1.35 -48.59
N VAL A 476 6.09 -0.94 -49.34
CA VAL A 476 5.65 -1.63 -50.55
C VAL A 476 6.75 -1.61 -51.61
N TYR A 477 7.45 -0.48 -51.77
CA TYR A 477 8.59 -0.39 -52.67
C TYR A 477 9.76 -1.28 -52.23
N LEU A 478 10.03 -1.36 -50.92
CA LEU A 478 11.07 -2.23 -50.37
C LEU A 478 10.76 -3.71 -50.63
N HIS A 479 9.52 -4.16 -50.42
CA HIS A 479 9.13 -5.54 -50.74
C HIS A 479 9.27 -5.86 -52.23
N PHE A 480 8.94 -4.91 -53.11
CA PHE A 480 9.17 -5.05 -54.54
C PHE A 480 10.67 -5.17 -54.89
N LEU A 481 11.54 -4.41 -54.21
CA LEU A 481 13.00 -4.53 -54.39
C LEU A 481 13.54 -5.87 -53.89
N GLN A 482 13.03 -6.38 -52.76
CA GLN A 482 13.39 -7.70 -52.24
C GLN A 482 13.00 -8.81 -53.21
N SER A 483 11.76 -8.80 -53.71
CA SER A 483 11.29 -9.78 -54.69
C SER A 483 12.10 -9.74 -55.99
N LYS A 484 12.54 -8.56 -56.43
CA LYS A 484 13.47 -8.43 -57.56
C LYS A 484 14.85 -9.00 -57.29
N HIS A 485 15.39 -8.79 -56.09
CA HIS A 485 16.70 -9.31 -55.71
C HIS A 485 16.68 -10.83 -55.54
N GLU A 486 15.57 -11.41 -55.07
CA GLU A 486 15.34 -12.87 -55.04
C GLU A 486 15.26 -13.44 -56.47
N ALA A 487 14.51 -12.80 -57.37
CA ALA A 487 14.41 -13.22 -58.77
C ALA A 487 15.73 -13.10 -59.55
N GLN A 488 16.61 -12.13 -59.19
CA GLN A 488 17.94 -11.99 -59.79
C GLN A 488 18.99 -12.94 -59.20
N GLY A 489 18.77 -13.45 -57.97
CA GLY A 489 19.63 -14.46 -57.37
C GLY A 489 19.52 -15.84 -58.04
N ASP A 490 18.32 -16.20 -58.50
CA ASP A 490 18.08 -17.47 -59.21
C ASP A 490 18.57 -17.46 -60.68
N GLU A 491 18.71 -16.29 -61.31
CA GLU A 491 19.22 -16.17 -62.68
C GLU A 491 20.77 -16.17 -62.76
N GLN A 492 21.47 -15.88 -61.65
CA GLN A 492 22.94 -15.79 -61.62
C GLN A 492 23.67 -17.14 -61.68
N GLU A 493 23.00 -18.29 -61.50
CA GLU A 493 23.64 -19.60 -61.75
C GLU A 493 23.69 -19.98 -63.24
N SER A 494 23.04 -19.23 -64.16
CA SER A 494 22.88 -19.69 -65.55
C SER A 494 23.35 -18.76 -66.66
N SER A 495 23.91 -17.57 -66.40
CA SER A 495 24.35 -16.68 -67.50
C SER A 495 25.47 -15.70 -67.11
N GLU A 496 26.70 -16.19 -66.99
CA GLU A 496 27.92 -15.36 -66.86
C GLU A 496 28.58 -14.97 -68.19
N VAL A 497 27.93 -15.16 -69.35
CA VAL A 497 28.52 -14.75 -70.63
C VAL A 497 27.58 -13.83 -71.39
N HIS A 498 27.98 -12.55 -71.46
CA HIS A 498 27.49 -11.46 -72.32
C HIS A 498 26.60 -10.37 -71.66
N LYS A 499 27.21 -9.24 -71.25
CA LYS A 499 27.25 -7.99 -72.05
C LYS A 499 27.79 -6.79 -71.27
N GLU A 500 28.90 -6.25 -71.74
CA GLU A 500 29.17 -4.81 -71.71
C GLU A 500 28.32 -4.10 -72.79
N ALA A 501 27.99 -2.83 -72.53
CA ALA A 501 27.35 -1.84 -73.40
C ALA A 501 25.85 -2.03 -73.72
N ILE A 502 24.99 -1.22 -73.08
CA ILE A 502 24.17 -0.17 -73.72
C ILE A 502 23.47 0.64 -72.60
N SER A 503 23.78 1.94 -72.57
CA SER A 503 23.01 2.97 -71.88
C SER A 503 21.85 3.45 -72.77
N SER A 504 20.61 3.11 -72.42
CA SER A 504 19.42 3.96 -72.68
C SER A 504 18.15 3.37 -72.04
N PRO A 505 17.14 4.21 -71.74
CA PRO A 505 16.12 3.98 -70.74
C PRO A 505 14.82 3.45 -71.36
N GLU A 506 14.48 2.18 -71.15
CA GLU A 506 13.17 1.66 -71.55
C GLU A 506 12.64 0.78 -70.41
N THR A 507 11.78 1.35 -69.55
CA THR A 507 10.32 1.23 -69.69
C THR A 507 9.85 -0.21 -69.62
N ASN A 508 9.94 -0.78 -68.41
CA ASN A 508 8.76 -1.28 -67.72
C ASN A 508 8.87 -0.78 -66.28
N SER A 509 8.64 0.52 -66.06
CA SER A 509 8.52 1.05 -64.70
C SER A 509 7.34 0.32 -64.08
N SER A 510 7.62 -0.72 -63.29
CA SER A 510 6.59 -1.46 -62.58
C SER A 510 5.61 -0.48 -61.92
N PRO A 511 4.31 -0.80 -61.88
CA PRO A 511 3.29 0.12 -61.37
C PRO A 511 3.61 0.59 -59.95
N ILE A 512 4.26 -0.26 -59.14
CA ILE A 512 4.73 0.06 -57.78
C ILE A 512 5.82 1.14 -57.78
N THR A 513 6.80 1.06 -58.69
CA THR A 513 7.86 2.09 -58.80
C THR A 513 7.29 3.44 -59.24
N ALA A 514 6.32 3.43 -60.15
CA ALA A 514 5.63 4.65 -60.59
C ALA A 514 4.82 5.27 -59.45
N LEU A 515 4.08 4.47 -58.67
CA LEU A 515 3.32 4.91 -57.49
C LEU A 515 4.23 5.53 -56.42
N TYR A 516 5.36 4.88 -56.12
CA TYR A 516 6.33 5.38 -55.14
C TYR A 516 6.90 6.74 -55.55
N ASN A 517 7.34 6.87 -56.81
CA ASN A 517 7.86 8.14 -57.35
C ASN A 517 6.79 9.24 -57.36
N TYR A 518 5.53 8.89 -57.63
CA TYR A 518 4.41 9.84 -57.59
C TYR A 518 4.18 10.40 -56.18
N ILE A 519 4.16 9.54 -55.15
CA ILE A 519 4.00 9.96 -53.75
C ILE A 519 5.19 10.81 -53.28
N LEU A 520 6.42 10.46 -53.68
CA LEU A 520 7.60 11.28 -53.40
C LEU A 520 7.52 12.68 -54.05
N LEU A 521 6.91 12.78 -55.23
CA LEU A 521 6.72 14.06 -55.90
C LEU A 521 5.67 14.91 -55.17
N LEU A 522 4.55 14.30 -54.75
CA LEU A 522 3.51 14.98 -53.98
C LEU A 522 4.04 15.50 -52.64
N THR A 523 4.76 14.66 -51.90
CA THR A 523 5.34 15.02 -50.59
C THR A 523 6.39 16.12 -50.68
N ARG A 524 7.14 16.21 -51.80
CA ARG A 524 8.15 17.27 -52.01
C ARG A 524 7.56 18.67 -51.91
N TYR A 525 6.31 18.84 -52.33
CA TYR A 525 5.59 20.12 -52.36
C TYR A 525 4.55 20.25 -51.24
N ASP A 526 4.51 19.31 -50.28
CA ASP A 526 3.60 19.39 -49.14
C ASP A 526 4.05 20.49 -48.15
N THR A 527 3.11 21.02 -47.37
CA THR A 527 3.35 22.10 -46.41
C THR A 527 4.11 21.61 -45.18
N SER A 528 3.94 20.35 -44.77
CA SER A 528 4.63 19.79 -43.60
C SER A 528 6.12 19.60 -43.85
N TYR A 529 6.96 20.09 -42.92
CA TYR A 529 8.42 19.89 -42.98
C TYR A 529 8.80 18.46 -42.61
N ASP A 530 8.19 17.88 -41.56
CA ASP A 530 8.46 16.50 -41.12
C ASP A 530 8.18 15.49 -42.23
N LEU A 531 7.07 15.67 -42.96
CA LEU A 531 6.72 14.80 -44.09
C LEU A 531 7.77 14.85 -45.22
N ARG A 532 8.25 16.06 -45.54
CA ARG A 532 9.29 16.30 -46.56
C ARG A 532 10.62 15.65 -46.18
N ASP A 533 11.01 15.76 -44.92
CA ASP A 533 12.26 15.18 -44.43
C ASP A 533 12.20 13.66 -44.35
N ARG A 534 11.09 13.08 -43.90
CA ARG A 534 10.87 11.63 -43.95
C ARG A 534 10.88 11.09 -45.38
N ALA A 535 10.24 11.78 -46.32
CA ALA A 535 10.24 11.38 -47.72
C ALA A 535 11.67 11.40 -48.32
N ARG A 536 12.49 12.41 -47.99
CA ARG A 536 13.91 12.47 -48.38
C ARG A 536 14.72 11.34 -47.75
N MET A 537 14.50 11.08 -46.46
CA MET A 537 15.14 9.98 -45.74
C MET A 537 14.83 8.64 -46.42
N TYR A 538 13.56 8.30 -46.63
CA TYR A 538 13.18 7.05 -47.28
C TYR A 538 13.69 6.94 -48.71
N LYS A 539 13.65 8.05 -49.48
CA LYS A 539 14.23 8.08 -50.83
C LYS A 539 15.73 7.77 -50.81
N SER A 540 16.47 8.39 -49.90
CA SER A 540 17.92 8.13 -49.78
C SER A 540 18.19 6.69 -49.37
N LEU A 541 17.44 6.16 -48.40
CA LEU A 541 17.56 4.82 -47.86
C LEU A 541 17.27 3.72 -48.90
N LEU A 542 16.32 3.96 -49.81
CA LEU A 542 15.88 2.99 -50.83
C LEU A 542 16.55 3.21 -52.20
N SER A 543 17.33 4.27 -52.38
CA SER A 543 18.03 4.56 -53.64
C SER A 543 19.28 3.71 -53.87
N VAL A 544 19.89 3.20 -52.79
CA VAL A 544 21.13 2.42 -52.85
C VAL A 544 20.80 0.93 -52.71
N PRO A 545 21.19 0.06 -53.66
CA PRO A 545 20.88 -1.37 -53.60
C PRO A 545 21.48 -2.09 -52.38
N SER A 546 22.67 -1.67 -51.92
CA SER A 546 23.35 -2.26 -50.75
C SER A 546 22.71 -1.88 -49.42
N SER A 547 21.92 -0.80 -49.36
CA SER A 547 21.20 -0.40 -48.13
C SER A 547 19.84 -1.06 -47.99
N THR A 548 19.41 -1.91 -48.93
CA THR A 548 18.13 -2.64 -48.85
C THR A 548 18.00 -3.52 -47.61
N GLN A 549 19.10 -4.15 -47.18
CA GLN A 549 19.16 -4.92 -45.94
C GLN A 549 18.98 -4.03 -44.70
N LEU A 550 19.66 -2.89 -44.66
CA LEU A 550 19.51 -1.89 -43.59
C LEU A 550 18.10 -1.30 -43.57
N ALA A 551 17.53 -1.03 -44.75
CA ALA A 551 16.18 -0.53 -44.90
C ALA A 551 15.14 -1.55 -44.41
N SER A 552 15.39 -2.84 -44.65
CA SER A 552 14.55 -3.94 -44.14
C SER A 552 14.54 -3.95 -42.61
N LEU A 553 15.73 -3.84 -42.00
CA LEU A 553 15.86 -3.78 -40.54
C LEU A 553 15.18 -2.55 -39.94
N LEU A 554 15.18 -1.40 -40.61
CA LEU A 554 14.59 -0.16 -40.08
C LEU A 554 13.07 -0.08 -40.30
N LEU A 555 12.59 -0.47 -41.49
CA LEU A 555 11.19 -0.30 -41.88
C LEU A 555 10.32 -1.52 -41.57
N LEU A 556 10.89 -2.74 -41.58
CA LEU A 556 10.17 -4.00 -41.36
C LEU A 556 10.49 -4.65 -40.01
N ALA A 557 11.24 -3.97 -39.12
CA ALA A 557 11.50 -4.50 -37.80
C ALA A 557 10.18 -4.81 -37.06
N PRO A 558 10.07 -5.99 -36.42
CA PRO A 558 8.92 -6.33 -35.62
C PRO A 558 8.80 -5.35 -34.47
N LYS A 559 7.68 -4.63 -34.39
CA LYS A 559 7.45 -3.66 -33.33
C LYS A 559 7.02 -4.37 -32.05
N PRO A 560 7.45 -3.89 -30.88
CA PRO A 560 7.03 -4.48 -29.62
C PRO A 560 5.51 -4.41 -29.49
N VAL A 561 4.92 -5.48 -28.99
CA VAL A 561 3.48 -5.52 -28.72
C VAL A 561 3.19 -4.50 -27.61
N PRO A 562 2.33 -3.51 -27.87
CA PRO A 562 1.93 -2.57 -26.84
C PRO A 562 1.08 -3.28 -25.79
N HIS A 563 1.56 -3.31 -24.55
CA HIS A 563 0.80 -3.77 -23.40
C HIS A 563 0.07 -2.58 -22.79
N GLN A 564 -1.24 -2.71 -22.55
CA GLN A 564 -2.00 -1.72 -21.80
C GLN A 564 -2.21 -2.27 -20.38
N PRO A 565 -1.28 -1.98 -19.43
CA PRO A 565 -1.47 -2.34 -18.04
C PRO A 565 -2.72 -1.65 -17.47
N SER A 566 -3.17 -2.12 -16.31
CA SER A 566 -4.28 -1.44 -15.63
C SER A 566 -3.83 -0.02 -15.23
N PRO A 567 -4.69 1.01 -15.31
CA PRO A 567 -4.33 2.38 -14.94
C PRO A 567 -3.73 2.50 -13.53
N SER A 568 -4.21 1.68 -12.60
CA SER A 568 -3.78 1.64 -11.21
C SER A 568 -2.49 0.84 -10.97
N GLU A 569 -1.92 0.19 -11.99
CA GLU A 569 -0.62 -0.48 -11.86
C GLU A 569 0.51 0.53 -11.57
N SER A 570 0.38 1.76 -12.07
CA SER A 570 1.25 2.89 -11.71
C SER A 570 1.26 3.23 -10.21
N ARG A 571 0.25 2.78 -9.46
CA ARG A 571 0.06 3.04 -8.03
C ARG A 571 0.60 1.90 -7.17
N ARG A 572 1.24 0.89 -7.77
CA ARG A 572 1.93 -0.16 -7.02
C ARG A 572 3.03 0.44 -6.14
N GLY A 573 3.15 -0.08 -4.93
CA GLY A 573 4.11 0.41 -3.93
C GLY A 573 3.49 1.37 -2.90
N LEU A 574 2.38 2.04 -3.24
CA LEU A 574 1.68 2.89 -2.27
C LEU A 574 0.92 2.06 -1.23
N LEU A 575 0.95 2.54 0.01
CA LEU A 575 0.29 1.94 1.16
C LEU A 575 -1.23 1.88 1.00
N LEU A 576 -1.81 0.69 1.21
CA LEU A 576 -3.27 0.48 1.25
C LEU A 576 -3.94 1.46 2.22
N GLY A 577 -5.05 2.11 1.87
CA GLY A 577 -5.76 3.06 2.73
C GLY A 577 -5.02 4.37 3.03
N SER A 578 -3.99 4.71 2.25
CA SER A 578 -3.32 6.02 2.31
C SER A 578 -3.98 7.00 1.35
N SER A 579 -3.93 8.30 1.67
CA SER A 579 -4.41 9.34 0.76
C SER A 579 -3.58 9.40 -0.53
N SER A 580 -2.29 9.06 -0.45
CA SER A 580 -1.40 8.94 -1.62
C SER A 580 -1.90 7.90 -2.63
N LEU A 581 -2.48 6.77 -2.17
CA LEU A 581 -3.04 5.75 -3.06
C LEU A 581 -4.24 6.27 -3.87
N VAL A 582 -5.13 7.04 -3.23
CA VAL A 582 -6.35 7.56 -3.84
C VAL A 582 -6.04 8.64 -4.87
N ILE A 583 -5.17 9.59 -4.52
CA ILE A 583 -4.75 10.69 -5.40
C ILE A 583 -3.84 10.17 -6.52
N GLY A 584 -2.95 9.24 -6.19
CA GLY A 584 -2.03 8.61 -7.12
C GLY A 584 -0.82 9.49 -7.48
N PRO A 585 0.13 8.92 -8.23
CA PRO A 585 1.44 9.54 -8.49
C PRO A 585 1.38 10.69 -9.50
N VAL A 586 0.31 10.82 -10.28
CA VAL A 586 0.18 11.88 -11.31
C VAL A 586 0.05 13.26 -10.68
N GLU A 587 -0.73 13.37 -9.60
CA GLU A 587 -0.94 14.63 -8.87
C GLU A 587 -0.03 14.77 -7.65
N ALA A 588 0.28 13.65 -6.96
CA ALA A 588 1.12 13.67 -5.76
C ALA A 588 2.63 13.57 -6.05
N GLY A 589 3.02 13.16 -7.25
CA GLY A 589 4.40 12.79 -7.60
C GLY A 589 4.73 11.32 -7.27
N PHE A 590 5.84 10.82 -7.82
CA PHE A 590 6.23 9.40 -7.72
C PHE A 590 6.42 8.91 -6.27
N LYS A 591 6.78 9.82 -5.34
CA LYS A 591 6.99 9.52 -3.92
C LYS A 591 5.73 9.73 -3.05
N GLY A 592 4.57 9.99 -3.65
CA GLY A 592 3.35 10.30 -2.92
C GLY A 592 3.32 11.73 -2.34
N LEU A 593 2.28 12.01 -1.55
CA LEU A 593 2.02 13.35 -1.01
C LEU A 593 3.10 13.78 0.01
N PRO A 594 3.28 15.10 0.24
CA PRO A 594 4.18 15.59 1.29
C PRO A 594 3.84 14.97 2.66
N GLY A 595 4.84 14.39 3.33
CA GLY A 595 4.65 13.69 4.61
C GLY A 595 4.17 12.24 4.49
N TYR A 596 4.12 11.70 3.27
CA TYR A 596 3.93 10.26 3.06
C TYR A 596 5.24 9.51 3.36
N GLU A 597 5.13 8.50 4.22
CA GLU A 597 6.22 7.59 4.57
C GLU A 597 5.80 6.18 4.14
N ASP A 598 6.68 5.52 3.40
CA ASP A 598 6.51 4.12 3.03
C ASP A 598 6.70 3.18 4.22
N LEU A 599 6.23 1.93 4.06
CA LEU A 599 6.50 0.89 5.04
C LEU A 599 8.02 0.67 5.17
N PRO A 600 8.53 0.51 6.41
CA PRO A 600 9.89 0.06 6.61
C PRO A 600 10.15 -1.28 5.92
N ASP A 601 11.37 -1.43 5.42
CA ASP A 601 11.87 -2.73 4.96
C ASP A 601 11.87 -3.75 6.11
N TRP A 602 11.86 -5.03 5.75
CA TRP A 602 11.97 -6.11 6.73
C TRP A 602 13.36 -6.10 7.36
N VAL A 603 13.48 -6.48 8.63
CA VAL A 603 14.78 -6.73 9.25
C VAL A 603 15.45 -7.95 8.63
N GLU A 604 16.76 -7.84 8.42
CA GLU A 604 17.61 -8.96 7.99
C GLU A 604 17.74 -10.00 9.11
N GLU A 605 17.85 -11.28 8.74
CA GLU A 605 17.97 -12.36 9.72
C GLU A 605 19.23 -12.17 10.59
N GLY A 606 19.02 -12.04 11.91
CA GLY A 606 20.10 -11.86 12.91
C GLY A 606 20.23 -10.45 13.51
N GLU A 607 19.61 -9.42 12.93
CA GLU A 607 19.53 -8.07 13.54
C GLU A 607 18.23 -7.85 14.34
N GLU A 608 17.59 -8.94 14.73
CA GLU A 608 16.30 -8.92 15.41
C GLU A 608 16.44 -8.56 16.90
N PRO A 609 15.50 -7.76 17.45
CA PRO A 609 15.38 -7.60 18.90
C PRO A 609 15.10 -8.95 19.58
N ASP A 610 15.79 -9.23 20.69
CA ASP A 610 15.64 -10.47 21.44
C ASP A 610 14.15 -10.78 21.74
N PRO A 611 13.65 -11.99 21.40
CA PRO A 611 12.25 -12.36 21.66
C PRO A 611 11.84 -12.25 23.14
N ALA A 612 12.79 -12.43 24.06
CA ALA A 612 12.58 -12.29 25.51
C ALA A 612 12.13 -10.88 25.93
N LEU A 613 12.48 -9.83 25.16
CA LEU A 613 12.05 -8.45 25.46
C LEU A 613 10.53 -8.26 25.36
N ARG A 614 9.82 -9.19 24.74
CA ARG A 614 8.36 -9.19 24.58
C ARG A 614 7.65 -9.97 25.67
N GLU A 615 8.40 -10.68 26.53
CA GLU A 615 7.82 -11.38 27.67
C GLU A 615 7.41 -10.35 28.72
N GLU A 616 6.14 -10.39 29.07
CA GLU A 616 5.64 -9.62 30.19
C GLU A 616 6.21 -10.31 31.43
N HIS A 617 7.22 -9.73 32.07
CA HIS A 617 7.61 -10.11 33.43
C HIS A 617 6.40 -9.79 34.32
N VAL A 618 5.45 -10.72 34.38
CA VAL A 618 4.43 -10.74 35.41
C VAL A 618 5.21 -10.93 36.68
N LYS A 619 5.51 -9.83 37.38
CA LYS A 619 5.85 -9.91 38.80
C LYS A 619 4.68 -10.69 39.40
N PRO A 620 4.88 -11.88 39.98
CA PRO A 620 3.80 -12.56 40.65
C PRO A 620 3.31 -11.60 41.72
N GLU A 621 2.09 -11.11 41.58
CA GLU A 621 1.39 -10.49 42.70
C GLU A 621 1.44 -11.52 43.83
N TYR A 622 1.96 -11.10 44.97
CA TYR A 622 2.15 -11.93 46.14
C TYR A 622 0.78 -12.52 46.51
N GLY A 623 0.62 -13.82 46.26
CA GLY A 623 -0.57 -14.59 46.67
C GLY A 623 -1.45 -15.12 45.55
N GLU A 624 -0.94 -16.07 44.75
CA GLU A 624 -1.79 -17.12 44.16
C GLU A 624 -0.92 -18.36 43.87
N LYS A 625 -0.71 -19.20 44.88
CA LYS A 625 -0.16 -20.56 44.67
C LYS A 625 -1.22 -21.39 43.93
N LYS A 626 -1.11 -21.49 42.60
CA LYS A 626 -1.77 -22.57 41.85
C LYS A 626 -1.15 -23.90 42.31
N VAL A 627 -1.91 -24.66 43.08
CA VAL A 627 -1.56 -26.05 43.43
C VAL A 627 -1.72 -26.89 42.18
N ALA A 628 -0.62 -27.19 41.51
CA ALA A 628 -0.58 -28.23 40.48
C ALA A 628 -0.74 -29.60 41.16
N SER A 629 -1.58 -30.48 40.63
CA SER A 629 -1.73 -31.84 41.17
C SER A 629 -0.45 -32.63 40.93
N ALA A 630 -0.10 -33.50 41.88
CA ALA A 630 1.09 -34.35 41.80
C ALA A 630 1.16 -35.18 40.50
N SER A 631 0.00 -35.53 39.93
CA SER A 631 -0.10 -36.23 38.64
C SER A 631 0.42 -35.41 37.46
N ALA A 632 0.21 -34.08 37.45
CA ALA A 632 0.66 -33.22 36.36
C ALA A 632 2.19 -33.03 36.36
N ARG A 633 2.79 -32.99 37.56
CA ARG A 633 4.25 -32.95 37.72
C ARG A 633 4.90 -34.26 37.28
N LEU A 634 4.27 -35.38 37.58
CA LEU A 634 4.79 -36.71 37.22
C LEU A 634 4.74 -36.95 35.70
N ASP A 635 3.68 -36.51 35.04
CA ASP A 635 3.57 -36.55 33.57
C ASP A 635 4.62 -35.69 32.87
N GLU A 636 4.98 -34.54 33.43
CA GLU A 636 6.01 -33.64 32.90
C GLU A 636 7.40 -34.28 33.01
N THR A 637 7.71 -34.88 34.17
CA THR A 637 8.99 -35.59 34.39
C THR A 637 9.14 -36.84 33.51
N LEU A 638 8.06 -37.60 33.27
CA LEU A 638 8.08 -38.75 32.35
C LEU A 638 8.32 -38.33 30.90
N ARG A 639 7.84 -37.15 30.53
CA ARG A 639 7.99 -36.59 29.18
C ARG A 639 9.41 -36.09 28.92
N GLU A 640 10.09 -35.61 29.96
CA GLU A 640 11.50 -35.22 29.93
C GLU A 640 12.41 -36.45 29.85
N GLN A 641 12.16 -37.49 30.65
CA GLN A 641 12.94 -38.73 30.61
C GLN A 641 12.75 -39.53 29.31
N GLY A 642 11.59 -39.41 28.65
CA GLY A 642 11.34 -40.01 27.34
C GLY A 642 12.16 -39.40 26.18
N ARG A 643 12.74 -38.20 26.35
CA ARG A 643 13.54 -37.52 25.31
C ARG A 643 15.03 -37.89 25.33
N GLU A 644 15.54 -38.47 26.41
CA GLU A 644 16.97 -38.82 26.52
C GLU A 644 17.29 -40.29 26.13
N ALA A 645 16.28 -41.13 25.90
CA ALA A 645 16.45 -42.54 25.57
C ALA A 645 16.71 -42.84 24.07
N GLN A 646 17.47 -41.99 23.37
CA GLN A 646 18.02 -42.30 22.03
C GLN A 646 19.51 -41.99 21.93
N ALA A 647 20.34 -42.72 22.69
CA ALA A 647 21.77 -42.83 22.41
C ALA A 647 22.36 -44.18 22.91
N LYS A 648 22.48 -45.13 21.98
CA LYS A 648 23.38 -46.32 21.88
C LYS A 648 23.57 -47.30 23.07
N PRO A 649 23.79 -48.61 22.78
CA PRO A 649 23.66 -49.69 23.74
C PRO A 649 24.98 -49.97 24.47
N GLY A 650 24.97 -49.96 25.81
CA GLY A 650 26.14 -50.28 26.63
C GLY A 650 25.74 -50.95 27.94
N LYS A 651 26.05 -52.25 28.04
CA LYS A 651 26.18 -53.15 29.22
C LYS A 651 25.27 -52.89 30.43
N ALA A 652 24.45 -53.90 30.73
CA ALA A 652 23.70 -53.99 31.98
C ALA A 652 24.66 -53.96 33.20
N LYS A 653 24.53 -52.92 34.02
CA LYS A 653 25.19 -52.84 35.33
C LYS A 653 24.58 -53.89 36.27
N THR A 654 25.42 -54.53 37.08
CA THR A 654 25.00 -55.47 38.13
C THR A 654 24.64 -54.73 39.43
N LEU A 655 23.86 -55.39 40.28
CA LEU A 655 23.27 -54.84 41.51
C LEU A 655 24.28 -54.14 42.44
N ASP A 656 25.52 -54.63 42.49
CA ASP A 656 26.59 -54.07 43.33
C ASP A 656 27.10 -52.68 42.85
N ASP A 657 26.92 -52.36 41.56
CA ASP A 657 27.29 -51.05 40.97
C ASP A 657 26.24 -49.97 41.30
N TRP A 658 25.05 -50.39 41.73
CA TRP A 658 23.95 -49.52 42.16
C TRP A 658 24.05 -49.19 43.66
N LEU A 659 24.58 -50.10 44.46
CA LEU A 659 24.73 -49.94 45.91
C LEU A 659 25.93 -49.09 46.33
N ALA A 660 26.86 -48.79 45.40
CA ALA A 660 28.03 -47.97 45.68
C ALA A 660 27.81 -46.45 45.48
N GLU A 661 26.69 -46.02 44.91
CA GLU A 661 26.37 -44.60 44.69
C GLU A 661 25.50 -43.97 45.81
N GLU A 662 25.03 -44.75 46.80
CA GLU A 662 24.15 -44.26 47.89
C GLU A 662 24.89 -43.69 49.14
N GLU A 663 26.23 -43.63 49.19
CA GLU A 663 26.95 -43.19 50.41
C GLU A 663 27.57 -41.78 50.40
N GLU A 664 27.38 -40.95 49.36
CA GLU A 664 27.81 -39.54 49.43
C GLU A 664 26.66 -38.55 49.16
N ILE A 665 26.32 -37.81 50.23
CA ILE A 665 25.48 -36.58 50.33
C ILE A 665 24.04 -36.79 50.84
N THR A 666 23.92 -36.87 52.16
CA THR A 666 22.85 -36.25 52.98
C THR A 666 23.58 -35.28 53.92
N GLU A 667 23.12 -34.10 54.33
CA GLU A 667 21.87 -33.36 54.23
C GLU A 667 22.23 -31.97 54.79
N GLU A 668 21.89 -30.89 54.11
CA GLU A 668 21.45 -29.67 54.80
C GLU A 668 20.17 -29.25 54.09
N GLU A 669 19.07 -29.28 54.83
CA GLU A 669 18.47 -28.08 55.41
C GLU A 669 17.38 -28.59 56.38
N VAL A 670 16.95 -27.84 57.38
CA VAL A 670 15.78 -27.00 57.20
C VAL A 670 15.50 -26.28 58.53
N THR A 671 15.31 -24.95 58.42
CA THR A 671 14.47 -24.07 59.28
C THR A 671 14.94 -23.77 60.71
N GLU A 672 14.66 -22.62 61.30
CA GLU A 672 14.06 -21.34 60.93
C GLU A 672 14.27 -20.40 62.14
N THR A 673 14.12 -19.09 61.89
CA THR A 673 13.60 -18.05 62.81
C THR A 673 14.43 -17.50 63.98
N GLU A 674 14.58 -16.18 63.88
CA GLU A 674 14.29 -15.14 64.87
C GLU A 674 15.30 -14.76 65.97
N GLU A 675 15.59 -13.46 65.94
CA GLU A 675 15.72 -12.50 67.05
C GLU A 675 16.80 -12.68 68.14
N GLU A 676 17.66 -11.66 68.13
CA GLU A 676 18.13 -10.83 69.25
C GLU A 676 18.95 -11.42 70.41
N GLU A 677 20.12 -10.77 70.55
CA GLU A 677 20.72 -10.27 71.79
C GLU A 677 21.78 -11.08 72.57
N GLU A 678 22.85 -10.32 72.82
CA GLU A 678 23.75 -10.29 73.99
C GLU A 678 24.98 -11.22 74.11
N GLY A 679 26.10 -10.52 74.38
CA GLY A 679 27.22 -10.97 75.22
C GLY A 679 28.49 -11.27 74.43
N ASP A 680 29.35 -10.27 74.21
CA ASP A 680 30.54 -9.96 75.05
C ASP A 680 31.54 -11.13 75.12
N ASP A 681 32.84 -10.97 74.91
CA ASP A 681 33.67 -9.79 75.12
C ASP A 681 35.07 -10.04 74.54
N ASP A 682 35.85 -8.96 74.55
CA ASP A 682 37.32 -8.84 74.60
C ASP A 682 38.13 -8.92 73.29
N ASP A 683 39.06 -8.00 73.01
CA ASP A 683 39.30 -6.66 73.59
C ASP A 683 40.39 -5.95 72.77
N SER A 684 40.58 -4.66 73.10
CA SER A 684 41.67 -3.70 72.81
C SER A 684 41.32 -2.54 71.84
N GLU A 685 40.85 -1.38 72.33
CA GLU A 685 41.54 -0.24 73.01
C GLU A 685 42.39 0.63 72.05
N VAL A 686 42.40 1.98 71.99
CA VAL A 686 41.78 3.19 72.61
C VAL A 686 41.97 4.32 71.54
N GLU A 687 41.27 5.46 71.44
CA GLU A 687 41.36 6.69 72.26
C GLU A 687 40.49 7.82 71.66
N TYR A 688 39.94 8.67 72.53
CA TYR A 688 38.97 9.76 72.28
C TYR A 688 39.64 11.14 72.23
N GLU A 689 38.95 12.15 71.66
CA GLU A 689 38.84 13.47 72.29
C GLU A 689 37.60 14.26 71.76
N GLU A 690 36.84 14.82 72.70
CA GLU A 690 35.68 15.70 72.57
C GLU A 690 36.08 17.18 72.38
N ILE A 691 35.10 18.06 72.12
CA ILE A 691 34.82 19.26 72.96
C ILE A 691 33.41 19.82 72.65
N GLU A 692 32.74 20.18 73.76
CA GLU A 692 31.37 20.65 74.02
C GLU A 692 31.04 22.09 73.54
N VAL A 693 29.79 22.42 73.13
CA VAL A 693 28.55 22.89 73.85
C VAL A 693 28.64 24.24 74.59
N SER A 694 27.70 25.15 74.28
CA SER A 694 26.90 25.88 75.28
C SER A 694 25.67 26.57 74.64
N THR A 695 24.50 26.24 75.19
CA THR A 695 23.15 26.82 75.03
C THR A 695 23.01 28.19 75.72
N ASP A 696 21.95 28.95 75.38
CA ASP A 696 20.95 29.41 76.35
C ASP A 696 19.68 29.97 75.69
N GLU A 697 18.59 29.82 76.44
CA GLU A 697 17.16 29.96 76.12
C GLU A 697 16.65 31.42 76.21
N GLU A 698 15.49 31.71 75.58
CA GLU A 698 14.28 32.25 76.25
C GLU A 698 13.14 32.47 75.24
N SER A 699 11.90 32.20 75.67
CA SER A 699 10.67 32.27 74.91
C SER A 699 9.75 33.44 75.32
N ASP A 700 8.83 33.72 74.39
CA ASP A 700 7.47 34.25 74.56
C ASP A 700 7.16 35.77 74.49
N ASP A 701 6.34 36.05 73.46
CA ASP A 701 5.00 36.66 73.52
C ASP A 701 4.68 38.06 72.93
N GLU A 702 3.60 38.01 72.14
CA GLU A 702 2.57 39.01 71.82
C GLU A 702 2.74 40.16 70.78
N ARG A 703 1.83 40.06 69.78
CA ARG A 703 1.15 41.09 68.95
C ARG A 703 1.24 42.56 69.42
N ALA A 704 1.51 43.47 68.47
CA ALA A 704 0.48 44.30 67.80
C ALA A 704 1.08 45.48 66.98
N GLU A 705 0.50 45.68 65.81
CA GLU A 705 0.18 46.97 65.15
C GLU A 705 1.24 48.02 64.75
N ARG A 706 1.11 48.39 63.46
CA ARG A 706 1.09 49.76 62.88
C ARG A 706 2.41 50.46 62.45
N GLN A 707 2.41 50.71 61.14
CA GLN A 707 2.53 52.01 60.45
C GLN A 707 3.91 52.62 60.16
N GLN A 708 4.03 52.93 58.85
CA GLN A 708 4.56 54.15 58.21
C GLN A 708 6.05 54.26 57.87
N LEU A 709 6.27 54.49 56.56
CA LEU A 709 7.11 55.50 55.89
C LEU A 709 8.61 55.48 56.27
N VAL A 710 9.54 55.30 55.33
CA VAL A 710 9.83 56.12 54.12
C VAL A 710 10.44 55.25 53.04
#